data_AF-A0A3L6DA81-F1
#
_entry.id   AF-A0A3L6DA81-F1
#
_cell.length_a   1.000
_cell.length_b   1.000
_cell.length_c   1.000
_cell.angle_alpha   90.00
_cell.angle_beta   90.00
_cell.angle_gamma   90.00
#
_symmetry.space_group_name_H-M   'P 1'
#
loop_
_entity.id
_entity.type
_entity.pdbx_description
1 polymer ?
#
loop_
_entity_poly.entity_id
_entity_poly.type
_entity_poly.pdbx_seq_one_letter_code
_entity_poly.pdbx_strand_id
1 'polypeptide(L)'
;MEEGASSPGDGGGMQFQVAVAVRGDGRASRRAARWAAASLVPPGGRVALVHVIPPVSFVPSPSGERVPVDKMEPEVVEMYAQDNRARAQEIFLPFRRLVGRGKSVETVVLEGDSVAEALVRYAAESGVRSLVLGSASLSWFRRILRLQDVPFTILKTVPSSCNIFVVSRRRLTIKIANQARSSKPNASIRIQSISHKAFDQIQRDWLQDKQALNNLADDEIPKYSENSISGSFSQVCSSISTSSIAVKSSESHRRGFLGSLGRRTPGRERNKDFDAIGQLKEVHYVALSSVEEYQHIDEEEKLRKELKDTLMMYDRACGNLAHASKKIQLFSSDCCEDVNKVQDALQREEVLKQTVPDEKNKHLEAIGAVEMAKNAFTHETYSKHQAENAKAVDALLSTGKSCRRYSKHEIELATDYFSDAKKIGEGGYGNVYRCTLDHTEVAVKVVEQDSINKIDEFLREVEILGQLHHPNLVLLLGFCPEIGCLVYEYMENGSLEDLLINDKGQPLHWFLRFQIIFDVACGLAFLHGTKPEPIVHRDLKPGNILLDKNYVSKIGDVGFAKPISDLVPEGLTEYRDTVIAGTLYYMDPEYQLTGTVRPKSDLYALGIIILQLLTGKRPPGLVNSVEEGIKRGILSDILDKSQPDWPIAEAEMLAKLGLWCTALKCRDRPNLESVVLPELENILSRVTVSLKLENILAPSHFFCPILQVKLARYFTSTFPFSCLPLKQLNG
;
A
#
# COMPACT_ATOMS: atom_id res chain seq x y z
N MET A 1 -11.68 -4.75 82.27
CA MET A 1 -11.23 -3.64 81.39
C MET A 1 -11.39 -4.01 79.90
N GLU A 2 -12.56 -4.28 79.32
CA GLU A 2 -13.96 -3.85 79.62
C GLU A 2 -14.27 -2.41 79.21
N GLU A 3 -15.20 -2.36 78.26
CA GLU A 3 -16.07 -1.26 77.79
C GLU A 3 -15.50 0.08 77.30
N GLY A 4 -16.21 0.63 76.31
CA GLY A 4 -15.84 1.83 75.55
C GLY A 4 -16.66 1.97 74.26
N ALA A 5 -17.93 1.55 74.27
CA ALA A 5 -18.76 1.55 73.08
C ALA A 5 -19.16 2.97 72.65
N SER A 6 -19.00 3.28 71.36
CA SER A 6 -19.62 4.45 70.74
C SER A 6 -20.16 4.09 69.34
N SER A 7 -21.47 4.26 69.18
CA SER A 7 -22.20 4.05 67.91
C SER A 7 -22.31 5.37 67.13
N PRO A 8 -22.82 5.40 65.89
CA PRO A 8 -22.25 6.24 64.83
C PRO A 8 -22.53 7.74 65.01
N GLY A 9 -21.47 8.54 64.94
CA GLY A 9 -21.58 9.97 64.70
C GLY A 9 -21.96 10.24 63.24
N ASP A 10 -23.10 10.87 63.02
CA ASP A 10 -23.57 11.30 61.71
C ASP A 10 -22.64 12.37 61.11
N GLY A 11 -21.75 11.95 60.22
CA GLY A 11 -20.73 12.77 59.57
C GLY A 11 -20.96 12.86 58.07
N GLY A 12 -21.71 13.88 57.64
CA GLY A 12 -22.24 14.02 56.28
C GLY A 12 -21.27 13.65 55.14
N GLY A 13 -21.63 12.62 54.37
CA GLY A 13 -20.83 12.04 53.28
C GLY A 13 -20.44 13.07 52.21
N MET A 14 -19.20 13.52 52.25
CA MET A 14 -18.77 14.75 51.59
C MET A 14 -18.39 14.53 50.10
N GLN A 15 -19.40 14.32 49.25
CA GLN A 15 -19.32 13.89 47.85
C GLN A 15 -18.25 14.55 46.94
N PHE A 16 -17.82 13.81 45.91
CA PHE A 16 -16.89 14.24 44.87
C PHE A 16 -17.59 15.07 43.79
N GLN A 17 -17.08 16.26 43.47
CA GLN A 17 -17.72 17.12 42.46
C GLN A 17 -17.23 16.86 41.03
N VAL A 18 -16.06 16.22 40.86
CA VAL A 18 -15.43 15.94 39.56
C VAL A 18 -14.85 14.52 39.55
N ALA A 19 -15.13 13.76 38.49
CA ALA A 19 -14.47 12.50 38.18
C ALA A 19 -13.85 12.53 36.78
N VAL A 20 -12.74 11.82 36.59
CA VAL A 20 -12.04 11.70 35.30
C VAL A 20 -11.86 10.23 34.94
N ALA A 21 -12.41 9.81 33.80
CA ALA A 21 -12.19 8.45 33.30
C ALA A 21 -10.78 8.30 32.68
N VAL A 22 -10.02 7.33 33.14
CA VAL A 22 -8.63 7.08 32.74
C VAL A 22 -8.41 5.67 32.18
N ARG A 23 -7.35 5.53 31.38
CA ARG A 23 -6.86 4.29 30.78
C ARG A 23 -5.33 4.43 30.62
N GLY A 24 -4.56 3.43 31.02
CA GLY A 24 -3.10 3.57 31.23
C GLY A 24 -2.30 4.10 30.04
N ASP A 25 -2.55 3.58 28.84
CA ASP A 25 -1.89 4.00 27.59
C ASP A 25 -2.33 5.40 27.10
N GLY A 26 -3.47 5.91 27.57
CA GLY A 26 -4.24 6.97 26.92
C GLY A 26 -3.59 8.35 26.88
N ARG A 27 -3.02 8.73 25.73
CA ARG A 27 -2.70 10.15 25.41
C ARG A 27 -3.94 11.07 25.57
N ALA A 28 -5.15 10.54 25.32
CA ALA A 28 -6.41 11.24 25.53
C ALA A 28 -6.73 11.47 27.02
N SER A 29 -6.68 10.41 27.85
CA SER A 29 -6.88 10.51 29.30
C SER A 29 -5.87 11.45 29.97
N ARG A 30 -4.62 11.48 29.49
CA ARG A 30 -3.60 12.42 29.99
C ARG A 30 -3.90 13.89 29.62
N ARG A 31 -4.68 14.18 28.57
CA ARG A 31 -5.24 15.52 28.34
C ARG A 31 -6.42 15.80 29.27
N ALA A 32 -7.34 14.85 29.40
CA ALA A 32 -8.54 14.98 30.23
C ALA A 32 -8.21 15.26 31.70
N ALA A 33 -7.27 14.51 32.29
CA ALA A 33 -6.85 14.72 33.68
C ALA A 33 -6.23 16.11 33.92
N ARG A 34 -5.33 16.58 33.03
CA ARG A 34 -4.75 17.92 33.14
C ARG A 34 -5.78 19.03 32.96
N TRP A 35 -6.68 18.88 31.99
CA TRP A 35 -7.73 19.88 31.72
C TRP A 35 -8.75 19.93 32.87
N ALA A 36 -9.20 18.79 33.38
CA ALA A 36 -10.06 18.73 34.57
C ALA A 36 -9.39 19.39 35.78
N ALA A 37 -8.12 19.07 36.02
CA ALA A 37 -7.35 19.66 37.12
C ALA A 37 -7.14 21.17 36.96
N ALA A 38 -6.94 21.69 35.75
CA ALA A 38 -6.74 23.11 35.49
C ALA A 38 -8.06 23.91 35.55
N SER A 39 -9.12 23.41 34.91
CA SER A 39 -10.36 24.17 34.68
C SER A 39 -11.49 23.84 35.65
N LEU A 40 -11.61 22.61 36.16
CA LEU A 40 -12.77 22.20 36.98
C LEU A 40 -12.49 21.98 38.47
N VAL A 41 -11.23 21.76 38.86
CA VAL A 41 -10.86 21.46 40.26
C VAL A 41 -10.14 22.66 40.88
N PRO A 42 -10.73 23.38 41.85
CA PRO A 42 -10.07 24.50 42.55
C PRO A 42 -8.92 24.00 43.46
N PRO A 43 -8.03 24.89 43.94
CA PRO A 43 -7.08 24.56 45.00
C PRO A 43 -7.80 23.92 46.21
N GLY A 44 -7.24 22.87 46.79
CA GLY A 44 -7.87 22.08 47.86
C GLY A 44 -8.99 21.14 47.40
N GLY A 45 -9.42 21.18 46.14
CA GLY A 45 -10.50 20.33 45.62
C GLY A 45 -10.16 18.83 45.59
N ARG A 46 -11.20 17.99 45.73
CA ARG A 46 -11.16 16.54 45.49
C ARG A 46 -11.48 16.20 44.03
N VAL A 47 -10.79 15.21 43.47
CA VAL A 47 -11.12 14.58 42.17
C VAL A 47 -10.99 13.06 42.26
N ALA A 48 -11.97 12.35 41.70
CA ALA A 48 -11.89 10.90 41.52
C ALA A 48 -11.27 10.57 40.15
N LEU A 49 -10.26 9.68 40.14
CA LEU A 49 -9.78 9.05 38.91
C LEU A 49 -10.46 7.69 38.79
N VAL A 50 -11.16 7.45 37.69
CA VAL A 50 -12.00 6.26 37.50
C VAL A 50 -11.44 5.39 36.39
N HIS A 51 -11.23 4.11 36.65
CA HIS A 51 -10.87 3.10 35.65
C HIS A 51 -11.89 1.96 35.66
N VAL A 52 -12.19 1.38 34.50
CA VAL A 52 -13.07 0.21 34.39
C VAL A 52 -12.23 -0.97 33.93
N ILE A 53 -12.28 -2.07 34.69
CA ILE A 53 -11.73 -3.37 34.31
C ILE A 53 -12.86 -4.32 33.89
N PRO A 54 -12.62 -5.26 32.96
CA PRO A 54 -13.59 -6.32 32.67
C PRO A 54 -13.71 -7.26 33.89
N PRO A 55 -14.86 -7.92 34.10
CA PRO A 55 -14.97 -8.98 35.10
C PRO A 55 -14.07 -10.17 34.75
N VAL A 56 -13.66 -10.92 35.78
CA VAL A 56 -12.87 -12.14 35.61
C VAL A 56 -13.74 -13.24 35.00
N SER A 57 -13.47 -13.60 33.74
CA SER A 57 -14.08 -14.74 33.03
C SER A 57 -13.12 -15.94 32.90
N PHE A 58 -11.82 -15.73 33.09
CA PHE A 58 -10.80 -16.77 33.06
C PHE A 58 -9.71 -16.49 34.11
N VAL A 59 -9.16 -17.55 34.70
CA VAL A 59 -7.96 -17.51 35.56
C VAL A 59 -6.81 -18.21 34.83
N PRO A 60 -5.60 -17.62 34.77
CA PRO A 60 -4.44 -18.28 34.18
C PRO A 60 -3.89 -19.38 35.10
N SER A 61 -3.61 -20.56 34.54
CA SER A 61 -2.90 -21.64 35.23
C SER A 61 -1.39 -21.34 35.34
N PRO A 62 -0.63 -22.07 36.19
CA PRO A 62 0.83 -22.03 36.19
C PRO A 62 1.48 -22.47 34.86
N SER A 63 0.76 -23.20 34.00
CA SER A 63 1.18 -23.55 32.63
C SER A 63 0.90 -22.44 31.60
N GLY A 64 0.22 -21.35 31.98
CA GLY A 64 -0.16 -20.24 31.10
C GLY A 64 -1.49 -20.42 30.37
N GLU A 65 -2.20 -21.53 30.59
CA GLU A 65 -3.51 -21.83 30.01
C GLU A 65 -4.61 -21.00 30.67
N ARG A 66 -5.66 -20.63 29.92
CA ARG A 66 -6.79 -19.83 30.44
C ARG A 66 -7.95 -20.75 30.84
N VAL A 67 -8.10 -21.00 32.13
CA VAL A 67 -9.19 -21.84 32.65
C VAL A 67 -10.44 -20.97 32.88
N PRO A 68 -11.63 -21.35 32.38
CA PRO A 68 -12.89 -20.64 32.66
C PRO A 68 -13.21 -20.60 34.17
N VAL A 69 -13.81 -19.51 34.64
CA VAL A 69 -14.22 -19.40 36.06
C VAL A 69 -15.21 -20.48 36.50
N ASP A 70 -16.05 -20.98 35.60
CA ASP A 70 -17.00 -22.08 35.85
C ASP A 70 -16.32 -23.43 36.19
N LYS A 71 -14.98 -23.49 36.11
CA LYS A 71 -14.15 -24.67 36.41
C LYS A 71 -13.10 -24.40 37.50
N MET A 72 -13.26 -23.31 38.26
CA MET A 72 -12.35 -22.87 39.31
C MET A 72 -13.08 -22.70 40.65
N GLU A 73 -12.37 -22.94 41.75
CA GLU A 73 -12.90 -22.68 43.09
C GLU A 73 -13.17 -21.17 43.28
N PRO A 74 -14.31 -20.77 43.88
CA PRO A 74 -14.68 -19.36 44.04
C PRO A 74 -13.61 -18.51 44.74
N GLU A 75 -12.90 -19.09 45.71
CA GLU A 75 -11.81 -18.43 46.44
C GLU A 75 -10.63 -18.07 45.52
N VAL A 76 -10.31 -18.93 44.54
CA VAL A 76 -9.25 -18.69 43.56
C VAL A 76 -9.65 -17.60 42.57
N VAL A 77 -10.92 -17.59 42.14
CA VAL A 77 -11.48 -16.57 41.26
C VAL A 77 -11.47 -15.19 41.93
N GLU A 78 -11.91 -15.10 43.18
CA GLU A 78 -11.93 -13.84 43.93
C GLU A 78 -10.51 -13.37 44.32
N MET A 79 -9.59 -14.28 44.68
CA MET A 79 -8.17 -13.92 44.86
C MET A 79 -7.56 -13.33 43.58
N TYR A 80 -7.84 -13.92 42.41
CA TYR A 80 -7.37 -13.38 41.13
C TYR A 80 -8.07 -12.06 40.75
N ALA A 81 -9.35 -11.89 41.11
CA ALA A 81 -10.04 -10.61 40.97
C ALA A 81 -9.41 -9.52 41.86
N GLN A 82 -9.04 -9.83 43.10
CA GLN A 82 -8.34 -8.91 44.01
C GLN A 82 -6.95 -8.51 43.50
N ASP A 83 -6.16 -9.45 42.97
CA ASP A 83 -4.88 -9.16 42.32
C ASP A 83 -5.07 -8.26 41.08
N ASN A 84 -6.05 -8.55 40.21
CA ASN A 84 -6.38 -7.69 39.07
C ASN A 84 -6.81 -6.27 39.50
N ARG A 85 -7.63 -6.14 40.56
CA ARG A 85 -8.01 -4.85 41.16
C ARG A 85 -6.80 -4.11 41.75
N ALA A 86 -5.85 -4.83 42.36
CA ALA A 86 -4.61 -4.26 42.89
C ALA A 86 -3.68 -3.76 41.78
N ARG A 87 -3.42 -4.57 40.74
CA ARG A 87 -2.65 -4.17 39.55
C ARG A 87 -3.29 -2.97 38.84
N ALA A 88 -4.62 -2.90 38.80
CA ALA A 88 -5.36 -1.76 38.26
C ALA A 88 -5.12 -0.45 39.03
N GLN A 89 -4.65 -0.47 40.28
CA GLN A 89 -4.28 0.76 40.99
C GLN A 89 -3.01 1.43 40.44
N GLU A 90 -2.08 0.66 39.84
CA GLU A 90 -0.85 1.21 39.24
C GLU A 90 -1.16 2.14 38.06
N ILE A 91 -2.24 1.86 37.33
CA ILE A 91 -2.73 2.64 36.19
C ILE A 91 -2.92 4.11 36.56
N PHE A 92 -3.25 4.43 37.82
CA PHE A 92 -3.46 5.81 38.27
C PHE A 92 -2.16 6.57 38.57
N LEU A 93 -1.03 5.90 38.81
CA LEU A 93 0.23 6.54 39.24
C LEU A 93 0.70 7.68 38.30
N PRO A 94 0.61 7.56 36.95
CA PRO A 94 0.94 8.68 36.06
C PRO A 94 -0.06 9.83 36.13
N PHE A 95 -1.33 9.56 36.46
CA PHE A 95 -2.41 10.55 36.49
C PHE A 95 -2.46 11.33 37.80
N ARG A 96 -2.16 10.68 38.95
CA ARG A 96 -2.02 11.38 40.25
C ARG A 96 -0.99 12.52 40.17
N ARG A 97 0.11 12.30 39.43
CA ARG A 97 1.14 13.32 39.15
C ARG A 97 0.64 14.49 38.27
N LEU A 98 -0.40 14.30 37.45
CA LEU A 98 -0.93 15.29 36.51
C LEU A 98 -2.00 16.22 37.09
N VAL A 99 -2.57 15.90 38.27
CA VAL A 99 -3.56 16.77 38.94
C VAL A 99 -2.89 17.96 39.65
N GLY A 100 -1.61 17.83 40.01
CA GLY A 100 -0.82 18.84 40.70
C GLY A 100 -0.81 18.70 42.23
N ARG A 101 0.17 19.34 42.88
CA ARG A 101 0.26 19.38 44.35
C ARG A 101 -0.81 20.34 44.90
N GLY A 102 -1.40 20.02 46.06
CA GLY A 102 -2.45 20.84 46.68
C GLY A 102 -3.90 20.50 46.26
N LYS A 103 -4.13 19.33 45.67
CA LYS A 103 -5.45 18.76 45.36
C LYS A 103 -5.50 17.32 45.83
N SER A 104 -6.64 16.87 46.33
CA SER A 104 -6.82 15.49 46.80
C SER A 104 -7.31 14.60 45.66
N VAL A 105 -6.71 13.41 45.53
CA VAL A 105 -6.93 12.51 44.39
C VAL A 105 -7.22 11.10 44.88
N GLU A 106 -8.43 10.65 44.60
CA GLU A 106 -8.92 9.30 44.90
C GLU A 106 -8.89 8.42 43.64
N THR A 107 -8.82 7.10 43.82
CA THR A 107 -8.66 6.13 42.74
C THR A 107 -9.72 5.03 42.83
N VAL A 108 -10.63 5.02 41.84
CA VAL A 108 -11.81 4.16 41.79
C VAL A 108 -11.65 3.15 40.66
N VAL A 109 -11.59 1.87 40.99
CA VAL A 109 -11.68 0.76 40.03
C VAL A 109 -13.14 0.28 40.00
N LEU A 110 -13.72 0.19 38.80
CA LEU A 110 -15.06 -0.31 38.55
C LEU A 110 -14.99 -1.59 37.72
N GLU A 111 -15.96 -2.47 37.90
CA GLU A 111 -16.08 -3.71 37.13
C GLU A 111 -17.32 -3.66 36.22
N GLY A 112 -17.17 -4.14 34.98
CA GLY A 112 -18.27 -4.30 34.04
C GLY A 112 -17.82 -4.49 32.60
N ASP A 113 -18.59 -5.28 31.84
CA ASP A 113 -18.31 -5.66 30.46
C ASP A 113 -18.32 -4.48 29.49
N SER A 114 -19.16 -3.48 29.76
CA SER A 114 -19.28 -2.23 29.00
C SER A 114 -18.72 -1.07 29.81
N VAL A 115 -17.57 -0.55 29.38
CA VAL A 115 -16.92 0.65 29.97
C VAL A 115 -17.86 1.87 29.95
N ALA A 116 -18.75 1.96 28.96
CA ALA A 116 -19.74 3.04 28.89
C ALA A 116 -20.82 2.88 29.97
N GLU A 117 -21.38 1.69 30.15
CA GLU A 117 -22.44 1.44 31.14
C GLU A 117 -21.91 1.50 32.57
N ALA A 118 -20.71 0.97 32.85
CA ALA A 118 -20.07 1.09 34.16
C ALA A 118 -19.86 2.57 34.56
N LEU A 119 -19.44 3.43 33.61
CA LEU A 119 -19.30 4.87 33.84
C LEU A 119 -20.65 5.60 33.93
N VAL A 120 -21.69 5.15 33.23
CA VAL A 120 -23.06 5.70 33.35
C VAL A 120 -23.66 5.37 34.73
N ARG A 121 -23.55 4.11 35.17
CA ARG A 121 -23.97 3.62 36.48
C ARG A 121 -23.27 4.42 37.59
N TYR A 122 -21.95 4.49 37.54
CA TYR A 122 -21.16 5.30 38.48
C TYR A 122 -21.56 6.78 38.49
N ALA A 123 -21.81 7.39 37.32
CA ALA A 123 -22.24 8.80 37.25
C ALA A 123 -23.65 9.06 37.81
N ALA A 124 -24.52 8.03 37.86
CA ALA A 124 -25.83 8.12 38.51
C ALA A 124 -25.74 7.91 40.03
N GLU A 125 -24.91 6.96 40.49
CA GLU A 125 -24.87 6.49 41.88
C GLU A 125 -23.90 7.28 42.77
N SER A 126 -22.77 7.76 42.24
CA SER A 126 -21.69 8.39 43.03
C SER A 126 -21.94 9.85 43.45
N GLY A 127 -23.02 10.47 42.98
CA GLY A 127 -23.29 11.91 43.18
C GLY A 127 -22.35 12.85 42.40
N VAL A 128 -21.50 12.34 41.50
CA VAL A 128 -20.53 13.16 40.77
C VAL A 128 -21.21 14.18 39.84
N ARG A 129 -20.99 15.47 40.14
CA ARG A 129 -21.56 16.59 39.37
C ARG A 129 -20.94 16.77 37.98
N SER A 130 -19.69 16.34 37.77
CA SER A 130 -18.97 16.52 36.49
C SER A 130 -18.11 15.31 36.13
N LEU A 131 -18.43 14.62 35.03
CA LEU A 131 -17.64 13.53 34.46
C LEU A 131 -16.81 14.03 33.27
N VAL A 132 -15.49 13.80 33.33
CA VAL A 132 -14.54 14.22 32.28
C VAL A 132 -13.95 13.00 31.58
N LEU A 133 -13.99 13.02 30.25
CA LEU A 133 -13.50 11.97 29.37
C LEU A 133 -12.44 12.50 28.41
N GLY A 134 -11.47 11.66 28.05
CA GLY A 134 -10.59 11.93 26.91
C GLY A 134 -11.26 11.55 25.59
N SER A 135 -11.34 12.46 24.61
CA SER A 135 -11.73 12.05 23.25
C SER A 135 -10.67 11.11 22.68
N ALA A 136 -11.11 9.90 22.30
CA ALA A 136 -10.32 8.97 21.51
C ALA A 136 -9.94 9.63 20.19
N SER A 137 -8.76 9.29 19.65
CA SER A 137 -8.25 9.91 18.41
C SER A 137 -8.80 9.25 17.14
N LEU A 138 -9.81 8.40 17.27
CA LEU A 138 -10.30 7.44 16.25
C LEU A 138 -11.85 7.39 16.21
N SER A 139 -12.53 8.47 16.61
CA SER A 139 -14.00 8.54 16.71
C SER A 139 -14.74 8.53 15.35
N TRP A 140 -14.02 8.36 14.24
CA TRP A 140 -14.60 8.12 12.91
C TRP A 140 -14.50 6.65 12.49
N PHE A 141 -13.33 5.99 12.62
CA PHE A 141 -13.17 4.56 12.33
C PHE A 141 -14.21 3.72 13.08
N ARG A 142 -14.38 3.97 14.39
CA ARG A 142 -15.40 3.30 15.22
C ARG A 142 -16.84 3.55 14.76
N ARG A 143 -17.08 4.71 14.15
CA ARG A 143 -18.41 5.12 13.64
C ARG A 143 -18.78 4.39 12.35
N ILE A 144 -17.80 4.00 11.55
CA ILE A 144 -17.98 3.14 10.36
C ILE A 144 -18.11 1.67 10.81
N LEU A 145 -17.22 1.21 11.69
CA LEU A 145 -17.17 -0.16 12.22
C LEU A 145 -18.31 -0.52 13.21
N ARG A 146 -19.33 0.34 13.37
CA ARG A 146 -20.48 0.19 14.30
C ARG A 146 -20.14 -0.03 15.80
N LEU A 147 -18.86 -0.02 16.18
CA LEU A 147 -18.40 -0.13 17.57
C LEU A 147 -18.75 1.14 18.34
N GLN A 148 -19.62 1.04 19.35
CA GLN A 148 -20.04 2.20 20.15
C GLN A 148 -18.83 2.93 20.77
N ASP A 149 -18.67 4.22 20.47
CA ASP A 149 -17.60 5.04 21.04
C ASP A 149 -18.02 5.50 22.45
N VAL A 150 -17.24 5.11 23.46
CA VAL A 150 -17.59 5.27 24.89
C VAL A 150 -18.02 6.71 25.25
N PRO A 151 -17.33 7.78 24.81
CA PRO A 151 -17.77 9.14 25.07
C PRO A 151 -19.09 9.53 24.37
N PHE A 152 -19.40 8.94 23.22
CA PHE A 152 -20.67 9.19 22.51
C PHE A 152 -21.84 8.51 23.22
N THR A 153 -21.68 7.24 23.64
CA THR A 153 -22.70 6.54 24.44
C THR A 153 -22.94 7.29 25.74
N ILE A 154 -21.90 7.65 26.49
CA ILE A 154 -22.01 8.43 27.74
C ILE A 154 -22.70 9.79 27.51
N LEU A 155 -22.36 10.53 26.45
CA LEU A 155 -23.05 11.79 26.11
C LEU A 155 -24.55 11.59 25.88
N LYS A 156 -24.96 10.46 25.28
CA LYS A 156 -26.36 10.13 25.04
C LYS A 156 -27.09 9.64 26.30
N THR A 157 -26.50 8.73 27.07
CA THR A 157 -27.22 7.95 28.11
C THR A 157 -27.11 8.49 29.53
N VAL A 158 -26.06 9.26 29.89
CA VAL A 158 -25.93 9.77 31.28
C VAL A 158 -27.07 10.75 31.62
N PRO A 159 -27.68 10.64 32.82
CA PRO A 159 -28.75 11.52 33.30
C PRO A 159 -28.48 13.02 33.18
N SER A 160 -29.55 13.81 33.09
CA SER A 160 -29.49 15.27 32.95
C SER A 160 -29.03 16.03 34.21
N SER A 161 -28.59 15.32 35.25
CA SER A 161 -28.02 15.84 36.51
C SER A 161 -26.49 15.99 36.49
N CYS A 162 -25.78 15.26 35.61
CA CYS A 162 -24.32 15.26 35.54
C CYS A 162 -23.83 16.08 34.33
N ASN A 163 -22.84 16.94 34.53
CA ASN A 163 -22.13 17.62 33.44
C ASN A 163 -21.12 16.66 32.79
N ILE A 164 -21.04 16.65 31.46
CA ILE A 164 -20.14 15.77 30.72
C ILE A 164 -19.19 16.60 29.86
N PHE A 165 -17.90 16.38 30.02
CA PHE A 165 -16.83 17.09 29.32
C PHE A 165 -15.94 16.12 28.54
N VAL A 166 -15.93 16.21 27.21
CA VAL A 166 -15.10 15.36 26.34
C VAL A 166 -13.95 16.17 25.74
N VAL A 167 -12.73 15.88 26.20
CA VAL A 167 -11.52 16.69 25.98
C VAL A 167 -10.72 16.18 24.77
N SER A 168 -10.73 16.93 23.66
CA SER A 168 -9.92 16.65 22.47
C SER A 168 -8.65 17.53 22.39
N ARG A 169 -7.87 17.42 21.31
CA ARG A 169 -6.62 18.18 21.11
C ARG A 169 -6.84 19.66 20.73
N ARG A 170 -8.01 20.02 20.19
CA ARG A 170 -8.34 21.39 19.72
C ARG A 170 -9.70 21.92 20.20
N ARG A 171 -10.64 21.03 20.56
CA ARG A 171 -12.02 21.37 20.98
C ARG A 171 -12.40 20.67 22.29
N LEU A 172 -13.39 21.22 22.97
CA LEU A 172 -14.06 20.65 24.13
C LEU A 172 -15.54 20.44 23.76
N THR A 173 -16.04 19.21 23.90
CA THR A 173 -17.47 18.90 23.70
C THR A 173 -18.15 18.75 25.05
N ILE A 174 -19.26 19.47 25.26
CA ILE A 174 -19.90 19.66 26.56
C ILE A 174 -21.39 19.30 26.47
N LYS A 175 -21.88 18.57 27.47
CA LYS A 175 -23.30 18.45 27.84
C LYS A 175 -23.43 19.02 29.26
N ILE A 176 -24.14 20.13 29.42
CA ILE A 176 -24.39 20.75 30.73
C ILE A 176 -25.70 20.19 31.30
N ALA A 177 -25.73 19.92 32.60
CA ALA A 177 -26.93 19.53 33.33
C ALA A 177 -27.91 20.71 33.45
N ASN A 178 -29.19 20.49 33.13
CA ASN A 178 -30.23 21.53 33.23
C ASN A 178 -30.50 21.84 34.72
N GLN A 179 -29.95 22.94 35.24
CA GLN A 179 -30.40 23.48 36.53
C GLN A 179 -31.79 24.10 36.36
N ALA A 180 -32.80 23.46 36.95
CA ALA A 180 -34.20 23.82 36.78
C ALA A 180 -34.57 25.14 37.50
N ARG A 181 -34.40 26.27 36.80
CA ARG A 181 -35.02 27.58 37.14
C ARG A 181 -35.66 28.27 35.92
N SER A 182 -36.42 27.52 35.12
CA SER A 182 -37.53 28.11 34.35
C SER A 182 -38.63 27.07 34.07
N SER A 183 -39.88 27.50 34.09
CA SER A 183 -41.08 26.65 34.01
C SER A 183 -41.51 26.36 32.56
N LYS A 184 -40.64 25.69 31.78
CA LYS A 184 -40.97 25.21 30.42
C LYS A 184 -40.42 23.79 30.17
N PRO A 185 -41.27 22.78 29.88
CA PRO A 185 -40.82 21.38 29.80
C PRO A 185 -39.83 21.03 28.68
N ASN A 186 -39.79 21.80 27.59
CA ASN A 186 -39.12 21.42 26.33
C ASN A 186 -37.84 22.21 26.03
N ALA A 187 -36.99 22.46 27.05
CA ALA A 187 -35.64 22.99 26.84
C ALA A 187 -34.67 21.86 26.46
N SER A 188 -34.42 21.68 25.16
CA SER A 188 -33.58 20.58 24.65
C SER A 188 -32.12 20.70 25.10
N ILE A 189 -31.55 19.58 25.58
CA ILE A 189 -30.18 19.52 26.11
C ILE A 189 -29.19 19.70 24.95
N ARG A 190 -28.74 20.93 24.75
CA ARG A 190 -27.87 21.31 23.62
C ARG A 190 -26.42 20.89 23.89
N ILE A 191 -25.99 19.78 23.29
CA ILE A 191 -24.58 19.41 23.21
C ILE A 191 -23.86 20.47 22.38
N GLN A 192 -22.76 21.03 22.91
CA GLN A 192 -21.98 22.08 22.24
C GLN A 192 -20.51 21.65 22.10
N SER A 193 -19.86 22.04 21.00
CA SER A 193 -18.42 21.81 20.81
C SER A 193 -17.71 23.12 20.58
N ILE A 194 -16.95 23.58 21.57
CA ILE A 194 -16.30 24.89 21.61
C ILE A 194 -14.77 24.76 21.62
N SER A 195 -14.04 25.87 21.45
CA SER A 195 -12.59 25.89 21.66
C SER A 195 -12.27 25.98 23.15
N HIS A 196 -11.07 25.54 23.55
CA HIS A 196 -10.62 25.67 24.94
C HIS A 196 -10.64 27.14 25.41
N LYS A 197 -10.09 28.06 24.60
CA LYS A 197 -10.12 29.51 24.88
C LYS A 197 -11.55 30.08 25.06
N ALA A 198 -12.55 29.55 24.34
CA ALA A 198 -13.94 29.97 24.51
C ALA A 198 -14.55 29.45 25.82
N PHE A 199 -14.18 28.24 26.25
CA PHE A 199 -14.55 27.76 27.58
C PHE A 199 -13.87 28.57 28.69
N ASP A 200 -12.57 28.87 28.54
CA ASP A 200 -11.82 29.70 29.50
C ASP A 200 -12.38 31.13 29.60
N GLN A 201 -13.04 31.63 28.55
CA GLN A 201 -13.80 32.88 28.61
C GLN A 201 -15.12 32.68 29.36
N ILE A 202 -16.00 31.77 28.90
CA ILE A 202 -17.30 31.47 29.53
C ILE A 202 -17.16 31.16 31.03
N GLN A 203 -16.08 30.48 31.43
CA GLN A 203 -15.79 30.20 32.83
C GLN A 203 -15.43 31.46 33.64
N ARG A 204 -14.71 32.41 33.05
CA ARG A 204 -14.43 33.71 33.70
C ARG A 204 -15.68 34.56 33.77
N ASP A 205 -16.48 34.58 32.71
CA ASP A 205 -17.78 35.26 32.67
C ASP A 205 -18.70 34.69 33.77
N TRP A 206 -18.81 33.36 33.90
CA TRP A 206 -19.58 32.69 34.97
C TRP A 206 -19.05 32.94 36.40
N LEU A 207 -17.75 33.16 36.56
CA LEU A 207 -17.16 33.53 37.86
C LEU A 207 -17.45 34.99 38.20
N GLN A 208 -17.43 35.88 37.19
CA GLN A 208 -17.81 37.28 37.32
C GLN A 208 -19.31 37.44 37.58
N ASP A 209 -20.19 36.72 36.88
CA ASP A 209 -21.64 36.67 37.16
C ASP A 209 -21.92 36.22 38.60
N LYS A 210 -21.14 35.27 39.13
CA LYS A 210 -21.26 34.83 40.53
C LYS A 210 -20.80 35.87 41.54
N GLN A 211 -19.80 36.69 41.19
CA GLN A 211 -19.39 37.82 42.03
C GLN A 211 -20.40 38.96 41.92
N ALA A 212 -20.96 39.22 40.72
CA ALA A 212 -22.03 40.18 40.51
C ALA A 212 -23.30 39.79 41.28
N LEU A 213 -23.76 38.54 41.24
CA LEU A 213 -24.92 38.10 42.04
C LEU A 213 -24.70 38.19 43.56
N ASN A 214 -23.47 38.05 44.03
CA ASN A 214 -23.15 38.28 45.45
C ASN A 214 -23.08 39.78 45.79
N ASN A 215 -22.67 40.63 44.83
CA ASN A 215 -22.59 42.08 44.97
C ASN A 215 -23.89 42.81 44.58
N LEU A 216 -24.96 42.08 44.23
CA LEU A 216 -26.31 42.56 43.95
C LEU A 216 -27.30 42.12 45.05
N ALA A 217 -26.78 41.73 46.21
CA ALA A 217 -27.57 41.50 47.43
C ALA A 217 -27.74 42.79 48.26
N ASP A 218 -26.92 43.80 48.00
CA ASP A 218 -26.91 45.12 48.65
C ASP A 218 -27.03 46.25 47.59
N ASP A 219 -27.55 47.40 48.02
CA ASP A 219 -27.77 48.67 47.30
C ASP A 219 -28.85 48.75 46.20
N GLU A 220 -29.33 49.98 45.95
CA GLU A 220 -30.68 50.29 45.45
C GLU A 220 -30.81 50.72 43.96
N ILE A 221 -32.06 50.75 43.50
CA ILE A 221 -32.51 51.09 42.12
C ILE A 221 -32.36 52.59 41.82
N PRO A 222 -31.74 52.98 40.67
CA PRO A 222 -32.51 53.77 39.68
C PRO A 222 -32.16 53.58 38.18
N LYS A 223 -33.19 53.13 37.44
CA LYS A 223 -33.67 53.51 36.07
C LYS A 223 -32.77 54.13 34.97
N TYR A 224 -33.13 53.77 33.71
CA TYR A 224 -32.79 54.37 32.40
C TYR A 224 -31.33 54.16 31.94
N SER A 225 -31.02 53.95 30.65
CA SER A 225 -31.79 54.05 29.39
C SER A 225 -31.31 53.03 28.33
N GLU A 226 -32.06 52.88 27.24
CA GLU A 226 -31.58 52.19 26.03
C GLU A 226 -30.58 53.06 25.25
N ASN A 227 -29.53 52.47 24.69
CA ASN A 227 -28.94 52.95 23.43
C ASN A 227 -28.05 51.89 22.76
N SER A 228 -28.24 51.70 21.46
CA SER A 228 -27.44 50.82 20.62
C SER A 228 -26.28 51.57 19.97
N ILE A 229 -25.05 51.04 20.03
CA ILE A 229 -23.92 51.54 19.23
C ILE A 229 -23.24 50.38 18.50
N SER A 230 -23.23 50.47 17.16
CA SER A 230 -22.41 49.67 16.27
C SER A 230 -20.99 50.25 16.16
N GLY A 231 -19.96 49.40 16.13
CA GLY A 231 -18.58 49.85 15.99
C GLY A 231 -17.69 48.87 15.21
N SER A 232 -17.58 49.08 13.90
CA SER A 232 -16.52 48.47 13.08
C SER A 232 -15.21 49.21 13.26
N PHE A 233 -14.07 48.52 13.16
CA PHE A 233 -12.78 49.18 12.89
C PHE A 233 -11.91 48.36 11.95
N SER A 234 -11.20 49.04 11.06
CA SER A 234 -10.36 48.44 10.02
C SER A 234 -9.29 49.42 9.54
N GLN A 235 -8.03 48.97 9.45
CA GLN A 235 -6.91 49.42 8.58
C GLN A 235 -5.64 48.67 9.07
N VAL A 236 -4.68 48.14 8.30
CA VAL A 236 -4.08 48.42 6.95
C VAL A 236 -2.81 49.29 7.02
N CYS A 237 -1.70 48.72 6.50
CA CYS A 237 -0.51 49.30 5.83
C CYS A 237 0.60 48.22 5.82
N SER A 238 1.05 47.63 4.70
CA SER A 238 1.94 48.14 3.61
C SER A 238 3.39 48.39 4.07
N SER A 239 4.47 47.70 3.61
CA SER A 239 4.98 47.27 2.27
C SER A 239 5.84 48.31 1.52
N ILE A 240 6.81 47.85 0.69
CA ILE A 240 7.92 48.52 -0.08
C ILE A 240 9.27 47.85 0.34
N SER A 241 10.22 47.33 -0.47
CA SER A 241 10.72 47.50 -1.88
C SER A 241 11.80 48.63 -2.00
N THR A 242 12.82 48.69 -2.89
CA THR A 242 13.17 48.10 -4.23
C THR A 242 14.71 48.13 -4.52
N SER A 243 15.23 47.18 -5.33
CA SER A 243 16.19 47.34 -6.48
C SER A 243 17.63 47.95 -6.28
N SER A 244 18.64 47.97 -7.20
CA SER A 244 18.91 47.40 -8.57
C SER A 244 20.38 47.66 -9.07
N ILE A 245 20.75 47.16 -10.29
CA ILE A 245 21.87 47.59 -11.22
C ILE A 245 23.29 46.98 -10.96
N ALA A 246 24.24 46.75 -11.90
CA ALA A 246 24.32 46.19 -13.29
C ALA A 246 25.81 46.20 -13.81
N VAL A 247 26.07 45.84 -15.10
CA VAL A 247 27.19 46.24 -16.04
C VAL A 247 27.89 45.07 -16.83
N LYS A 248 28.65 45.42 -17.91
CA LYS A 248 29.14 44.64 -19.11
C LYS A 248 30.61 44.15 -18.94
N SER A 249 31.38 43.49 -19.85
CA SER A 249 31.51 43.56 -21.34
C SER A 249 32.54 42.55 -21.96
N SER A 250 32.41 42.21 -23.27
CA SER A 250 33.46 41.79 -24.26
C SER A 250 34.36 40.55 -23.99
N GLU A 251 35.16 39.90 -24.89
CA GLU A 251 35.23 39.60 -26.37
C GLU A 251 36.49 38.68 -26.63
N SER A 252 36.92 38.21 -27.83
CA SER A 252 36.34 37.66 -29.08
C SER A 252 37.47 37.02 -29.95
N HIS A 253 37.21 36.56 -31.20
CA HIS A 253 38.16 36.02 -32.23
C HIS A 253 38.82 34.63 -31.96
N ARG A 254 39.14 33.70 -32.88
CA ARG A 254 38.91 33.30 -34.33
C ARG A 254 39.29 31.77 -34.39
N ARG A 255 39.15 30.88 -35.41
CA ARG A 255 38.79 30.73 -36.87
C ARG A 255 38.39 29.20 -37.02
N GLY A 256 37.98 28.57 -38.14
CA GLY A 256 37.58 28.97 -39.51
C GLY A 256 38.06 27.97 -40.61
N PHE A 257 37.14 27.46 -41.46
CA PHE A 257 37.29 26.45 -42.57
C PHE A 257 37.46 24.98 -42.13
N LEU A 258 36.96 23.94 -42.85
CA LEU A 258 36.23 23.87 -44.14
C LEU A 258 35.08 22.82 -44.07
N GLY A 259 34.07 22.89 -44.94
CA GLY A 259 32.94 21.92 -45.02
C GLY A 259 33.29 20.58 -45.71
N SER A 260 32.36 19.70 -46.08
CA SER A 260 30.88 19.74 -46.02
C SER A 260 30.28 18.31 -46.13
N LEU A 261 28.95 18.20 -46.20
CA LEU A 261 28.15 16.97 -46.43
C LEU A 261 28.52 16.26 -47.75
N GLY A 262 28.23 14.97 -47.99
CA GLY A 262 27.65 13.93 -47.12
C GLY A 262 26.54 13.08 -47.79
N ARG A 263 26.36 11.85 -47.29
CA ARG A 263 25.21 10.90 -47.48
C ARG A 263 24.92 10.24 -48.86
N ARG A 264 24.68 8.92 -48.73
CA ARG A 264 23.65 8.04 -49.37
C ARG A 264 24.02 7.11 -50.55
N THR A 265 23.44 5.91 -50.43
CA THR A 265 23.21 4.79 -51.38
C THR A 265 21.99 5.09 -52.29
N PRO A 266 21.51 4.21 -53.22
CA PRO A 266 21.80 2.78 -53.48
C PRO A 266 21.88 2.36 -54.99
N GLY A 267 21.88 1.03 -55.30
CA GLY A 267 21.08 0.52 -56.45
C GLY A 267 21.69 -0.42 -57.51
N ARG A 268 21.69 -1.74 -57.24
CA ARG A 268 21.06 -2.83 -58.05
C ARG A 268 21.23 -2.94 -59.61
N GLU A 269 21.79 -4.10 -60.03
CA GLU A 269 21.50 -4.97 -61.23
C GLU A 269 22.22 -4.89 -62.61
N ARG A 270 22.54 -6.13 -63.07
CA ARG A 270 22.47 -6.74 -64.44
C ARG A 270 23.53 -6.48 -65.55
N ASN A 271 24.15 -7.60 -65.97
CA ASN A 271 24.41 -8.05 -67.37
C ASN A 271 25.41 -7.23 -68.25
N LYS A 272 26.15 -7.78 -69.24
CA LYS A 272 26.36 -9.17 -69.75
C LYS A 272 27.60 -9.23 -70.69
N ASP A 273 28.00 -10.45 -71.07
CA ASP A 273 28.86 -10.81 -72.24
C ASP A 273 30.35 -10.34 -72.16
N PHE A 274 31.36 -10.90 -72.85
CA PHE A 274 31.42 -11.72 -74.09
C PHE A 274 32.40 -12.90 -74.00
N ASP A 275 32.15 -13.96 -74.76
CA ASP A 275 33.12 -15.02 -75.15
C ASP A 275 33.59 -14.82 -76.60
N ALA A 276 34.81 -15.27 -76.93
CA ALA A 276 35.41 -15.13 -78.27
C ALA A 276 35.79 -16.48 -78.91
N ILE A 277 34.93 -16.93 -79.81
CA ILE A 277 34.98 -18.18 -80.59
C ILE A 277 36.27 -18.31 -81.43
N GLY A 278 36.82 -19.53 -81.53
CA GLY A 278 37.83 -19.90 -82.54
C GLY A 278 37.22 -20.64 -83.74
N GLN A 279 37.92 -20.66 -84.87
CA GLN A 279 37.52 -21.43 -86.05
C GLN A 279 38.72 -21.79 -86.94
N LEU A 280 38.78 -23.03 -87.43
CA LEU A 280 39.75 -23.51 -88.42
C LEU A 280 39.06 -24.47 -89.41
N LYS A 281 39.30 -24.23 -90.69
CA LYS A 281 38.79 -24.90 -91.91
C LYS A 281 39.72 -24.47 -93.06
N GLU A 282 39.95 -25.21 -94.15
CA GLU A 282 39.75 -26.62 -94.50
C GLU A 282 40.61 -26.87 -95.76
N VAL A 283 41.02 -28.10 -96.08
CA VAL A 283 41.99 -28.38 -97.17
C VAL A 283 41.29 -28.87 -98.44
N HIS A 284 41.72 -28.40 -99.63
CA HIS A 284 41.54 -29.12 -100.91
C HIS A 284 42.69 -28.81 -101.90
N TYR A 285 42.67 -29.43 -103.09
CA TYR A 285 43.86 -29.85 -103.86
C TYR A 285 43.68 -29.72 -105.39
N VAL A 286 44.78 -29.55 -106.16
CA VAL A 286 45.09 -30.07 -107.54
C VAL A 286 46.18 -29.21 -108.28
N ALA A 287 47.21 -29.89 -108.83
CA ALA A 287 48.15 -29.62 -109.97
C ALA A 287 48.33 -28.20 -110.61
N LEU A 288 49.48 -27.74 -111.15
CA LEU A 288 50.90 -28.20 -111.39
C LEU A 288 51.72 -26.94 -111.90
N SER A 289 53.03 -26.85 -112.26
CA SER A 289 54.25 -27.70 -112.37
C SER A 289 55.53 -26.79 -112.50
N SER A 290 56.75 -27.36 -112.31
CA SER A 290 58.09 -26.85 -112.77
C SER A 290 58.54 -25.44 -112.27
N VAL A 291 59.73 -24.86 -112.51
CA VAL A 291 60.87 -25.13 -113.45
C VAL A 291 62.27 -24.90 -112.81
N GLU A 292 63.30 -25.46 -113.43
CA GLU A 292 64.77 -25.49 -113.18
C GLU A 292 65.54 -24.13 -113.38
N GLU A 293 66.80 -23.87 -112.93
CA GLU A 293 67.66 -24.29 -111.79
C GLU A 293 69.01 -23.45 -111.75
N TYR A 294 69.83 -23.58 -110.68
CA TYR A 294 71.28 -23.24 -110.50
C TYR A 294 71.86 -21.79 -110.55
N GLN A 295 72.42 -21.31 -109.41
CA GLN A 295 73.76 -20.64 -109.22
C GLN A 295 73.98 -20.15 -107.75
N HIS A 296 75.24 -19.90 -107.31
CA HIS A 296 75.59 -19.45 -105.93
C HIS A 296 77.05 -18.90 -105.81
N ILE A 297 77.33 -17.93 -104.89
CA ILE A 297 78.56 -17.85 -104.02
C ILE A 297 78.62 -16.62 -103.07
N ASP A 298 78.16 -15.43 -103.45
CA ASP A 298 78.52 -14.13 -102.79
C ASP A 298 77.98 -13.89 -101.35
N GLU A 299 77.10 -14.76 -100.83
CA GLU A 299 76.35 -14.52 -99.58
C GLU A 299 77.16 -14.69 -98.27
N GLU A 300 78.36 -15.31 -98.33
CA GLU A 300 79.01 -15.89 -97.14
C GLU A 300 79.50 -14.87 -96.08
N GLU A 301 80.08 -13.74 -96.49
CA GLU A 301 80.66 -12.78 -95.52
C GLU A 301 79.61 -11.98 -94.73
N LYS A 302 78.48 -11.67 -95.36
CA LYS A 302 77.35 -10.97 -94.73
C LYS A 302 76.81 -11.78 -93.55
N LEU A 303 76.63 -13.08 -93.75
CA LEU A 303 76.18 -14.04 -92.73
C LEU A 303 77.13 -14.10 -91.53
N ARG A 304 78.45 -14.00 -91.72
CA ARG A 304 79.43 -14.03 -90.62
C ARG A 304 79.28 -12.88 -89.62
N LYS A 305 78.90 -11.69 -90.07
CA LYS A 305 78.72 -10.54 -89.16
C LYS A 305 77.43 -10.67 -88.34
N GLU A 306 76.34 -11.00 -89.01
CA GLU A 306 75.02 -11.17 -88.41
C GLU A 306 75.00 -12.31 -87.36
N LEU A 307 75.78 -13.38 -87.61
CA LEU A 307 76.06 -14.45 -86.65
C LEU A 307 76.76 -13.98 -85.36
N LYS A 308 77.59 -12.93 -85.42
CA LYS A 308 78.33 -12.42 -84.25
C LYS A 308 77.46 -11.55 -83.35
N ASP A 309 76.65 -10.68 -83.94
CA ASP A 309 75.75 -9.80 -83.19
C ASP A 309 74.59 -10.60 -82.56
N THR A 310 74.07 -11.61 -83.25
CA THR A 310 73.12 -12.58 -82.67
C THR A 310 73.73 -13.39 -81.52
N LEU A 311 75.01 -13.77 -81.58
CA LEU A 311 75.72 -14.43 -80.47
C LEU A 311 75.74 -13.57 -79.19
N MET A 312 75.97 -12.26 -79.30
CA MET A 312 75.97 -11.35 -78.16
C MET A 312 74.57 -11.14 -77.57
N MET A 313 73.53 -11.14 -78.40
CA MET A 313 72.14 -11.13 -77.93
C MET A 313 71.79 -12.45 -77.21
N TYR A 314 72.24 -13.59 -77.74
CA TYR A 314 72.08 -14.91 -77.14
C TYR A 314 72.73 -15.01 -75.76
N ASP A 315 73.98 -14.55 -75.61
CA ASP A 315 74.69 -14.58 -74.31
C ASP A 315 74.00 -13.71 -73.25
N ARG A 316 73.56 -12.50 -73.62
CA ARG A 316 72.74 -11.64 -72.75
C ARG A 316 71.39 -12.30 -72.40
N ALA A 317 70.75 -13.01 -73.34
CA ALA A 317 69.52 -13.75 -73.07
C ALA A 317 69.77 -14.92 -72.09
N CYS A 318 70.86 -15.66 -72.24
CA CYS A 318 71.28 -16.71 -71.31
C CYS A 318 71.55 -16.17 -69.90
N GLY A 319 72.23 -15.03 -69.76
CA GLY A 319 72.44 -14.38 -68.47
C GLY A 319 71.14 -13.96 -67.79
N ASN A 320 70.20 -13.39 -68.54
CA ASN A 320 68.86 -13.04 -68.05
C ASN A 320 68.05 -14.29 -67.66
N LEU A 321 68.13 -15.37 -68.45
CA LEU A 321 67.47 -16.65 -68.18
C LEU A 321 67.99 -17.29 -66.89
N ALA A 322 69.32 -17.28 -66.67
CA ALA A 322 69.95 -17.80 -65.46
C ALA A 322 69.52 -17.02 -64.21
N HIS A 323 69.45 -15.68 -64.29
CA HIS A 323 68.97 -14.84 -63.19
C HIS A 323 67.48 -15.08 -62.90
N ALA A 324 66.63 -15.17 -63.94
CA ALA A 324 65.22 -15.48 -63.79
C ALA A 324 65.01 -16.87 -63.16
N SER A 325 65.72 -17.89 -63.65
CA SER A 325 65.68 -19.25 -63.12
C SER A 325 66.08 -19.31 -61.64
N LYS A 326 67.17 -18.65 -61.25
CA LYS A 326 67.59 -18.56 -59.83
C LYS A 326 66.54 -17.87 -58.95
N LYS A 327 65.85 -16.84 -59.47
CA LYS A 327 64.78 -16.15 -58.73
C LYS A 327 63.51 -17.00 -58.59
N ILE A 328 63.16 -17.77 -59.63
CA ILE A 328 62.07 -18.76 -59.59
C ILE A 328 62.40 -19.87 -58.58
N GLN A 329 63.65 -20.34 -58.55
CA GLN A 329 64.09 -21.38 -57.62
C GLN A 329 64.02 -20.94 -56.15
N LEU A 330 64.32 -19.68 -55.85
CA LEU A 330 64.12 -19.10 -54.51
C LEU A 330 62.63 -19.02 -54.14
N PHE A 331 61.79 -18.40 -54.98
CA PHE A 331 60.34 -18.34 -54.72
C PHE A 331 59.68 -19.73 -54.63
N SER A 332 60.21 -20.74 -55.34
CA SER A 332 59.76 -22.12 -55.22
C SER A 332 60.10 -22.75 -53.87
N SER A 333 61.19 -22.33 -53.23
CA SER A 333 61.55 -22.75 -51.87
C SER A 333 60.62 -22.12 -50.84
N ASP A 334 60.43 -20.80 -50.91
CA ASP A 334 59.56 -20.05 -50.00
C ASP A 334 58.11 -20.56 -50.08
N CYS A 335 57.60 -20.79 -51.31
CA CYS A 335 56.29 -21.36 -51.57
C CYS A 335 56.15 -22.79 -50.99
N CYS A 336 57.20 -23.62 -51.07
CA CYS A 336 57.20 -24.95 -50.49
C CYS A 336 57.11 -24.91 -48.96
N GLU A 337 57.85 -24.01 -48.30
CA GLU A 337 57.73 -23.81 -46.86
C GLU A 337 56.33 -23.34 -46.44
N ASP A 338 55.73 -22.41 -47.17
CA ASP A 338 54.39 -21.89 -46.84
C ASP A 338 53.28 -22.92 -47.10
N VAL A 339 53.40 -23.75 -48.14
CA VAL A 339 52.55 -24.93 -48.34
C VAL A 339 52.67 -25.89 -47.16
N ASN A 340 53.88 -26.16 -46.68
CA ASN A 340 54.08 -27.00 -45.49
C ASN A 340 53.43 -26.38 -44.25
N LYS A 341 53.60 -25.08 -43.99
CA LYS A 341 52.96 -24.36 -42.86
C LYS A 341 51.42 -24.44 -42.91
N VAL A 342 50.83 -24.37 -44.11
CA VAL A 342 49.36 -24.53 -44.31
C VAL A 342 48.91 -25.97 -44.10
N GLN A 343 49.65 -26.97 -44.60
CA GLN A 343 49.40 -28.40 -44.36
C GLN A 343 49.38 -28.70 -42.85
N ASP A 344 50.37 -28.16 -42.13
CA ASP A 344 50.55 -28.23 -40.68
C ASP A 344 49.39 -27.57 -39.91
N ALA A 345 48.88 -26.45 -40.41
CA ALA A 345 47.74 -25.74 -39.81
C ALA A 345 46.43 -26.53 -40.01
N LEU A 346 46.20 -27.07 -41.22
CA LEU A 346 45.01 -27.89 -41.54
C LEU A 346 44.98 -29.17 -40.70
N GLN A 347 46.11 -29.84 -40.47
CA GLN A 347 46.16 -31.01 -39.59
C GLN A 347 45.80 -30.66 -38.14
N ARG A 348 46.26 -29.52 -37.62
CA ARG A 348 45.88 -29.05 -36.28
C ARG A 348 44.40 -28.67 -36.20
N GLU A 349 43.85 -28.03 -37.24
CA GLU A 349 42.42 -27.72 -37.31
C GLU A 349 41.55 -28.98 -37.34
N GLU A 350 41.97 -30.02 -38.08
CA GLU A 350 41.25 -31.29 -38.16
C GLU A 350 41.27 -32.07 -36.84
N VAL A 351 42.41 -32.12 -36.15
CA VAL A 351 42.49 -32.71 -34.79
C VAL A 351 41.58 -31.97 -33.81
N LEU A 352 41.53 -30.63 -33.86
CA LEU A 352 40.63 -29.83 -33.02
C LEU A 352 39.14 -30.05 -33.36
N LYS A 353 38.80 -30.22 -34.65
CA LYS A 353 37.44 -30.58 -35.07
C LYS A 353 36.99 -31.94 -34.56
N GLN A 354 37.92 -32.86 -34.31
CA GLN A 354 37.63 -34.19 -33.79
C GLN A 354 37.53 -34.23 -32.26
N THR A 355 38.24 -33.36 -31.51
CA THR A 355 38.13 -33.29 -30.03
C THR A 355 36.98 -32.43 -29.52
N VAL A 356 36.61 -31.36 -30.23
CA VAL A 356 35.51 -30.46 -29.83
C VAL A 356 34.15 -31.16 -29.63
N PRO A 357 33.72 -32.14 -30.47
CA PRO A 357 32.51 -32.91 -30.22
C PRO A 357 32.55 -33.70 -28.91
N ASP A 358 33.67 -34.33 -28.59
CA ASP A 358 33.83 -35.14 -27.38
C ASP A 358 33.84 -34.28 -26.11
N GLU A 359 34.53 -33.14 -26.12
CA GLU A 359 34.47 -32.20 -24.98
C GLU A 359 33.08 -31.58 -24.83
N LYS A 360 32.41 -31.24 -25.94
CA LYS A 360 31.03 -30.74 -25.92
C LYS A 360 30.05 -31.79 -25.37
N ASN A 361 30.20 -33.05 -25.74
CA ASN A 361 29.38 -34.15 -25.22
C ASN A 361 29.61 -34.35 -23.72
N LYS A 362 30.87 -34.43 -23.26
CA LYS A 362 31.22 -34.49 -21.82
C LYS A 362 30.65 -33.29 -21.04
N HIS A 363 30.67 -32.10 -21.62
CA HIS A 363 30.09 -30.92 -20.99
C HIS A 363 28.56 -30.97 -20.93
N LEU A 364 27.89 -31.47 -21.99
CA LEU A 364 26.44 -31.71 -22.01
C LEU A 364 26.01 -32.78 -20.99
N GLU A 365 26.76 -33.87 -20.86
CA GLU A 365 26.56 -34.90 -19.85
C GLU A 365 26.72 -34.33 -18.43
N ALA A 366 27.75 -33.52 -18.20
CA ALA A 366 27.96 -32.85 -16.92
C ALA A 366 26.81 -31.86 -16.58
N ILE A 367 26.32 -31.10 -17.57
CA ILE A 367 25.14 -30.22 -17.41
C ILE A 367 23.90 -31.07 -17.08
N GLY A 368 23.66 -32.17 -17.81
CA GLY A 368 22.54 -33.08 -17.56
C GLY A 368 22.60 -33.71 -16.17
N ALA A 369 23.79 -34.11 -15.70
CA ALA A 369 24.00 -34.64 -14.36
C ALA A 369 23.74 -33.60 -13.27
N VAL A 370 24.19 -32.35 -13.46
CA VAL A 370 23.92 -31.23 -12.53
C VAL A 370 22.44 -30.89 -12.50
N GLU A 371 21.77 -30.84 -13.65
CA GLU A 371 20.33 -30.54 -13.73
C GLU A 371 19.48 -31.69 -13.13
N MET A 372 19.87 -32.95 -13.33
CA MET A 372 19.25 -34.10 -12.65
C MET A 372 19.48 -34.08 -11.13
N ALA A 373 20.69 -33.76 -10.66
CA ALA A 373 20.99 -33.66 -9.23
C ALA A 373 20.21 -32.51 -8.57
N LYS A 374 20.11 -31.37 -9.25
CA LYS A 374 19.27 -30.22 -8.87
C LYS A 374 17.79 -30.61 -8.79
N ASN A 375 17.26 -31.32 -9.79
CA ASN A 375 15.87 -31.76 -9.82
C ASN A 375 15.55 -32.85 -8.77
N ALA A 376 16.49 -33.75 -8.49
CA ALA A 376 16.37 -34.70 -7.39
C ALA A 376 16.39 -34.00 -6.02
N PHE A 377 17.30 -33.03 -5.83
CA PHE A 377 17.39 -32.24 -4.61
C PHE A 377 16.15 -31.36 -4.38
N THR A 378 15.61 -30.70 -5.42
CA THR A 378 14.36 -29.95 -5.30
C THR A 378 13.19 -30.88 -5.02
N HIS A 379 13.08 -32.06 -5.64
CA HIS A 379 12.00 -33.01 -5.36
C HIS A 379 12.09 -33.61 -3.94
N GLU A 380 13.28 -33.90 -3.42
CA GLU A 380 13.46 -34.43 -2.05
C GLU A 380 13.21 -33.34 -0.99
N THR A 381 13.72 -32.12 -1.19
CA THR A 381 13.42 -30.99 -0.28
C THR A 381 11.95 -30.61 -0.34
N TYR A 382 11.33 -30.60 -1.53
CA TYR A 382 9.89 -30.40 -1.72
C TYR A 382 9.06 -31.42 -0.94
N SER A 383 9.36 -32.72 -1.04
CA SER A 383 8.65 -33.79 -0.32
C SER A 383 8.82 -33.66 1.21
N LYS A 384 10.03 -33.33 1.68
CA LYS A 384 10.29 -33.06 3.11
C LYS A 384 9.53 -31.84 3.61
N HIS A 385 9.58 -30.73 2.89
CA HIS A 385 8.81 -29.54 3.21
C HIS A 385 7.31 -29.81 3.17
N GLN A 386 6.76 -30.54 2.19
CA GLN A 386 5.34 -30.89 2.17
C GLN A 386 4.90 -31.65 3.44
N ALA A 387 5.75 -32.55 3.96
CA ALA A 387 5.52 -33.27 5.22
C ALA A 387 5.74 -32.45 6.50
N GLU A 388 6.55 -31.39 6.46
CA GLU A 388 6.70 -30.40 7.56
C GLU A 388 5.56 -29.39 7.55
N ASN A 389 5.17 -28.92 6.37
CA ASN A 389 4.12 -27.95 6.13
C ASN A 389 2.74 -28.50 6.51
N ALA A 390 2.48 -29.79 6.29
CA ALA A 390 1.31 -30.47 6.83
C ALA A 390 1.23 -30.34 8.37
N LYS A 391 2.35 -30.55 9.08
CA LYS A 391 2.43 -30.41 10.55
C LYS A 391 2.31 -28.96 11.01
N ALA A 392 2.89 -28.02 10.26
CA ALA A 392 2.76 -26.59 10.55
C ALA A 392 1.30 -26.12 10.42
N VAL A 393 0.62 -26.54 9.35
CA VAL A 393 -0.82 -26.31 9.14
C VAL A 393 -1.67 -26.93 10.25
N ASP A 394 -1.35 -28.16 10.69
CA ASP A 394 -2.06 -28.81 11.80
C ASP A 394 -1.82 -28.09 13.15
N ALA A 395 -0.64 -27.48 13.36
CA ALA A 395 -0.35 -26.65 14.53
C ALA A 395 -1.07 -25.28 14.50
N LEU A 396 -1.21 -24.66 13.31
CA LEU A 396 -2.01 -23.45 13.10
C LEU A 396 -3.50 -23.72 13.35
N LEU A 397 -4.03 -24.84 12.86
CA LEU A 397 -5.41 -25.29 13.13
C LEU A 397 -5.64 -25.60 14.62
N SER A 398 -4.61 -26.05 15.33
CA SER A 398 -4.68 -26.29 16.78
C SER A 398 -4.73 -25.02 17.63
N THR A 399 -4.44 -23.85 17.04
CA THR A 399 -4.33 -22.56 17.75
C THR A 399 -5.37 -21.51 17.32
N GLY A 400 -5.90 -21.55 16.09
CA GLY A 400 -6.88 -20.59 15.56
C GLY A 400 -8.20 -21.20 15.08
N LYS A 401 -9.34 -20.73 15.61
CA LYS A 401 -10.69 -21.24 15.27
C LYS A 401 -11.34 -20.65 14.01
N SER A 402 -10.65 -19.81 13.24
CA SER A 402 -11.30 -18.90 12.27
C SER A 402 -11.39 -19.39 10.82
N CYS A 403 -10.68 -20.45 10.44
CA CYS A 403 -10.47 -20.82 9.03
C CYS A 403 -10.73 -22.33 8.83
N ARG A 404 -11.60 -22.71 7.88
CA ARG A 404 -11.98 -24.12 7.65
C ARG A 404 -10.94 -24.87 6.80
N ARG A 405 -10.48 -26.03 7.27
CA ARG A 405 -9.84 -27.02 6.39
C ARG A 405 -10.92 -27.73 5.57
N TYR A 406 -10.83 -27.66 4.24
CA TYR A 406 -11.62 -28.48 3.33
C TYR A 406 -10.79 -29.69 2.88
N SER A 407 -11.46 -30.83 2.66
CA SER A 407 -10.86 -32.00 2.01
C SER A 407 -10.74 -31.80 0.50
N LYS A 408 -9.86 -32.57 -0.15
CA LYS A 408 -9.72 -32.57 -1.61
C LYS A 408 -11.07 -32.79 -2.33
N HIS A 409 -11.87 -33.72 -1.84
CA HIS A 409 -13.13 -34.13 -2.47
C HIS A 409 -14.20 -33.03 -2.46
N GLU A 410 -14.29 -32.25 -1.37
CA GLU A 410 -15.20 -31.09 -1.29
C GLU A 410 -14.85 -30.03 -2.33
N ILE A 411 -13.55 -29.73 -2.50
CA ILE A 411 -13.08 -28.77 -3.49
C ILE A 411 -13.33 -29.29 -4.91
N GLU A 412 -12.98 -30.53 -5.22
CA GLU A 412 -13.21 -31.13 -6.55
C GLU A 412 -14.69 -31.11 -6.95
N LEU A 413 -15.62 -31.45 -6.05
CA LEU A 413 -17.05 -31.37 -6.33
C LEU A 413 -17.51 -29.90 -6.50
N ALA A 414 -17.03 -28.99 -5.66
CA ALA A 414 -17.40 -27.58 -5.75
C ALA A 414 -16.90 -26.91 -7.04
N THR A 415 -15.68 -27.20 -7.48
CA THR A 415 -15.09 -26.67 -8.73
C THR A 415 -15.51 -27.45 -9.98
N ASP A 416 -16.37 -28.47 -9.87
CA ASP A 416 -16.70 -29.39 -10.99
C ASP A 416 -15.43 -29.93 -11.65
N TYR A 417 -14.59 -30.58 -10.85
CA TYR A 417 -13.27 -31.10 -11.22
C TYR A 417 -12.37 -30.08 -11.92
N PHE A 418 -12.40 -28.83 -11.43
CA PHE A 418 -11.66 -27.68 -11.97
C PHE A 418 -12.04 -27.30 -13.41
N SER A 419 -13.29 -27.54 -13.79
CA SER A 419 -13.88 -27.15 -15.07
C SER A 419 -13.64 -25.67 -15.41
N ASP A 420 -13.13 -25.41 -16.62
CA ASP A 420 -12.90 -24.06 -17.14
C ASP A 420 -14.17 -23.19 -17.15
N ALA A 421 -15.36 -23.80 -17.20
CA ALA A 421 -16.63 -23.08 -17.11
C ALA A 421 -16.86 -22.37 -15.76
N LYS A 422 -16.11 -22.75 -14.71
CA LYS A 422 -16.10 -22.09 -13.39
C LYS A 422 -14.86 -21.21 -13.17
N LYS A 423 -13.91 -21.18 -14.12
CA LYS A 423 -12.68 -20.40 -14.02
C LYS A 423 -13.00 -18.90 -14.17
N ILE A 424 -12.61 -18.10 -13.19
CA ILE A 424 -12.83 -16.65 -13.15
C ILE A 424 -11.53 -15.85 -13.23
N GLY A 425 -10.37 -16.48 -13.07
CA GLY A 425 -9.07 -15.82 -13.15
C GLY A 425 -7.92 -16.80 -13.37
N GLU A 426 -6.85 -16.28 -13.96
CA GLU A 426 -5.60 -16.98 -14.26
C GLU A 426 -4.46 -15.97 -14.18
N GLY A 427 -3.35 -16.33 -13.53
CA GLY A 427 -2.20 -15.43 -13.38
C GLY A 427 -1.06 -16.07 -12.62
N GLY A 428 -0.04 -15.28 -12.27
CA GLY A 428 1.20 -15.79 -11.65
C GLY A 428 1.03 -16.56 -10.34
N TYR A 429 -0.11 -16.38 -9.65
CA TYR A 429 -0.47 -17.03 -8.38
C TYR A 429 -1.35 -18.28 -8.56
N GLY A 430 -1.58 -18.70 -9.81
CA GLY A 430 -2.39 -19.87 -10.18
C GLY A 430 -3.80 -19.53 -10.69
N ASN A 431 -4.67 -20.53 -10.64
CA ASN A 431 -6.03 -20.48 -11.22
C ASN A 431 -7.09 -20.19 -10.15
N VAL A 432 -8.08 -19.34 -10.47
CA VAL A 432 -9.17 -18.99 -9.55
C VAL A 432 -10.51 -19.44 -10.10
N TYR A 433 -11.29 -20.16 -9.28
CA TYR A 433 -12.58 -20.74 -9.64
C TYR A 433 -13.72 -20.20 -8.76
N ARG A 434 -14.85 -19.81 -9.37
CA ARG A 434 -16.09 -19.51 -8.63
C ARG A 434 -16.84 -20.80 -8.34
N CYS A 435 -17.20 -21.03 -7.08
CA CYS A 435 -18.04 -22.16 -6.70
C CYS A 435 -18.88 -21.84 -5.46
N THR A 436 -19.60 -22.85 -4.96
CA THR A 436 -20.39 -22.75 -3.73
C THR A 436 -19.92 -23.80 -2.74
N LEU A 437 -19.43 -23.38 -1.57
CA LEU A 437 -19.10 -24.23 -0.43
C LEU A 437 -19.95 -23.78 0.77
N ASP A 438 -20.49 -24.73 1.54
CA ASP A 438 -21.39 -24.45 2.67
C ASP A 438 -22.53 -23.45 2.35
N HIS A 439 -23.14 -23.58 1.17
CA HIS A 439 -24.15 -22.65 0.63
C HIS A 439 -23.70 -21.19 0.44
N THR A 440 -22.40 -20.91 0.57
CA THR A 440 -21.77 -19.60 0.38
C THR A 440 -21.06 -19.55 -0.97
N GLU A 441 -21.19 -18.44 -1.72
CA GLU A 441 -20.38 -18.24 -2.93
C GLU A 441 -18.94 -17.88 -2.58
N VAL A 442 -17.99 -18.60 -3.16
CA VAL A 442 -16.57 -18.53 -2.82
C VAL A 442 -15.68 -18.50 -4.06
N ALA A 443 -14.50 -17.89 -3.90
CA ALA A 443 -13.42 -17.95 -4.87
C ALA A 443 -12.34 -18.92 -4.36
N VAL A 444 -12.09 -20.00 -5.12
CA VAL A 444 -11.03 -20.98 -4.82
C VAL A 444 -9.80 -20.64 -5.66
N LYS A 445 -8.76 -20.09 -5.03
CA LYS A 445 -7.44 -19.84 -5.61
C LYS A 445 -6.60 -21.11 -5.47
N VAL A 446 -6.36 -21.83 -6.56
CA VAL A 446 -5.48 -23.01 -6.61
C VAL A 446 -4.05 -22.53 -6.89
N VAL A 447 -3.17 -22.70 -5.91
CA VAL A 447 -1.76 -22.31 -6.04
C VAL A 447 -0.99 -23.44 -6.74
N GLU A 448 -0.32 -23.12 -7.84
CA GLU A 448 0.57 -24.06 -8.54
C GLU A 448 1.71 -24.49 -7.61
N GLN A 449 1.80 -25.78 -7.29
CA GLN A 449 2.75 -26.26 -6.30
C GLN A 449 4.19 -26.39 -6.84
N ASP A 450 4.40 -26.30 -8.15
CA ASP A 450 5.67 -26.61 -8.85
C ASP A 450 6.87 -25.71 -8.50
N SER A 451 6.77 -24.83 -7.50
CA SER A 451 7.88 -24.02 -7.00
C SER A 451 7.78 -23.79 -5.49
N ILE A 452 8.92 -23.91 -4.80
CA ILE A 452 9.03 -23.79 -3.33
C ILE A 452 8.47 -22.44 -2.84
N ASN A 453 8.77 -21.35 -3.55
CA ASN A 453 8.30 -20.00 -3.22
C ASN A 453 6.76 -19.91 -3.11
N LYS A 454 6.02 -20.58 -4.00
CA LYS A 454 4.55 -20.55 -4.00
C LYS A 454 3.95 -21.28 -2.79
N ILE A 455 4.65 -22.27 -2.24
CA ILE A 455 4.26 -22.93 -1.00
C ILE A 455 4.49 -22.01 0.21
N ASP A 456 5.62 -21.29 0.26
CA ASP A 456 5.85 -20.27 1.31
C ASP A 456 4.83 -19.14 1.26
N GLU A 457 4.42 -18.71 0.06
CA GLU A 457 3.32 -17.74 -0.16
C GLU A 457 1.98 -18.28 0.35
N PHE A 458 1.62 -19.53 0.00
CA PHE A 458 0.40 -20.20 0.47
C PHE A 458 0.35 -20.29 2.01
N LEU A 459 1.42 -20.76 2.64
CA LEU A 459 1.46 -20.94 4.10
C LEU A 459 1.36 -19.61 4.84
N ARG A 460 2.06 -18.58 4.35
CA ARG A 460 2.02 -17.24 4.94
C ARG A 460 0.64 -16.59 4.76
N GLU A 461 -0.02 -16.82 3.63
CA GLU A 461 -1.38 -16.33 3.41
C GLU A 461 -2.39 -17.01 4.36
N VAL A 462 -2.24 -18.31 4.67
CA VAL A 462 -3.01 -19.00 5.73
C VAL A 462 -2.69 -18.45 7.13
N GLU A 463 -1.40 -18.31 7.48
CA GLU A 463 -0.95 -17.80 8.78
C GLU A 463 -1.49 -16.39 9.07
N ILE A 464 -1.39 -15.49 8.07
CA ILE A 464 -1.80 -14.09 8.20
C ILE A 464 -3.33 -13.96 8.13
N LEU A 465 -3.99 -14.40 7.06
CA LEU A 465 -5.43 -14.16 6.90
C LEU A 465 -6.29 -15.01 7.83
N GLY A 466 -5.83 -16.20 8.23
CA GLY A 466 -6.53 -17.04 9.22
C GLY A 466 -6.72 -16.36 10.59
N GLN A 467 -6.00 -15.27 10.87
CA GLN A 467 -6.08 -14.49 12.10
C GLN A 467 -6.67 -13.08 11.91
N LEU A 468 -6.81 -12.58 10.68
CA LEU A 468 -7.13 -11.19 10.39
C LEU A 468 -8.52 -11.00 9.77
N HIS A 469 -9.35 -10.17 10.42
CA HIS A 469 -10.72 -9.90 9.99
C HIS A 469 -10.96 -8.39 9.95
N HIS A 470 -11.14 -7.82 8.76
CA HIS A 470 -11.37 -6.39 8.56
C HIS A 470 -12.26 -6.15 7.33
N PRO A 471 -13.22 -5.18 7.33
CA PRO A 471 -14.14 -4.97 6.20
C PRO A 471 -13.47 -4.64 4.85
N ASN A 472 -12.22 -4.15 4.88
CA ASN A 472 -11.42 -3.83 3.70
C ASN A 472 -10.24 -4.79 3.48
N LEU A 473 -10.29 -6.00 4.03
CA LEU A 473 -9.44 -7.13 3.66
C LEU A 473 -10.32 -8.28 3.16
N VAL A 474 -9.85 -9.04 2.16
CA VAL A 474 -10.58 -10.20 1.63
C VAL A 474 -10.55 -11.31 2.68
N LEU A 475 -11.71 -11.84 3.05
CA LEU A 475 -11.85 -12.87 4.07
C LEU A 475 -11.43 -14.24 3.52
N LEU A 476 -10.39 -14.83 4.11
CA LEU A 476 -10.06 -16.25 3.96
C LEU A 476 -11.06 -17.08 4.80
N LEU A 477 -11.93 -17.83 4.12
CA LEU A 477 -12.92 -18.72 4.73
C LEU A 477 -12.33 -20.10 5.06
N GLY A 478 -11.35 -20.53 4.28
CA GLY A 478 -10.74 -21.85 4.43
C GLY A 478 -9.60 -22.13 3.47
N PHE A 479 -9.08 -23.36 3.51
CA PHE A 479 -8.03 -23.84 2.62
C PHE A 479 -8.08 -25.37 2.50
N CYS A 480 -7.46 -25.92 1.45
CA CYS A 480 -7.21 -27.35 1.30
C CYS A 480 -5.71 -27.57 1.02
N PRO A 481 -4.93 -28.15 1.96
CA PRO A 481 -3.50 -28.34 1.78
C PRO A 481 -3.17 -29.52 0.86
N GLU A 482 -4.11 -30.44 0.63
CA GLU A 482 -3.97 -31.56 -0.31
C GLU A 482 -3.89 -31.09 -1.77
N ILE A 483 -4.59 -30.00 -2.10
CA ILE A 483 -4.60 -29.36 -3.42
C ILE A 483 -3.70 -28.11 -3.44
N GLY A 484 -3.40 -27.52 -2.29
CA GLY A 484 -2.71 -26.22 -2.21
C GLY A 484 -3.63 -25.08 -2.63
N CYS A 485 -4.90 -25.11 -2.22
CA CYS A 485 -5.88 -24.08 -2.57
C CYS A 485 -6.40 -23.29 -1.36
N LEU A 486 -6.69 -22.01 -1.60
CA LEU A 486 -7.20 -21.03 -0.64
C LEU A 486 -8.64 -20.66 -1.01
N VAL A 487 -9.53 -20.60 -0.03
CA VAL A 487 -10.97 -20.39 -0.22
C VAL A 487 -11.35 -19.04 0.37
N TYR A 488 -11.72 -18.10 -0.50
CA TYR A 488 -12.10 -16.73 -0.16
C TYR A 488 -13.60 -16.50 -0.31
N GLU A 489 -14.10 -15.44 0.32
CA GLU A 489 -15.37 -14.83 -0.12
C GLU A 489 -15.30 -14.46 -1.60
N TYR A 490 -16.40 -14.68 -2.35
CA TYR A 490 -16.47 -14.26 -3.75
C TYR A 490 -16.74 -12.75 -3.87
N MET A 491 -16.00 -12.08 -4.75
CA MET A 491 -16.01 -10.63 -4.95
C MET A 491 -16.62 -10.32 -6.32
N GLU A 492 -17.89 -9.91 -6.36
CA GLU A 492 -18.70 -9.99 -7.59
C GLU A 492 -18.32 -9.00 -8.69
N ASN A 493 -17.62 -7.91 -8.35
CA ASN A 493 -17.17 -6.89 -9.31
C ASN A 493 -15.70 -7.08 -9.75
N GLY A 494 -15.05 -8.20 -9.40
CA GLY A 494 -13.69 -8.52 -9.84
C GLY A 494 -12.62 -7.65 -9.17
N SER A 495 -11.50 -7.43 -9.87
CA SER A 495 -10.41 -6.56 -9.40
C SER A 495 -10.53 -5.12 -9.91
N LEU A 496 -9.85 -4.20 -9.24
CA LEU A 496 -9.71 -2.83 -9.68
C LEU A 496 -8.90 -2.71 -10.98
N GLU A 497 -8.03 -3.68 -11.28
CA GLU A 497 -7.28 -3.74 -12.54
C GLU A 497 -8.19 -4.01 -13.74
N ASP A 498 -9.17 -4.91 -13.58
CA ASP A 498 -10.20 -5.18 -14.59
C ASP A 498 -10.95 -3.90 -14.94
N LEU A 499 -11.38 -3.14 -13.93
CA LEU A 499 -12.13 -1.89 -14.12
C LEU A 499 -11.26 -0.70 -14.58
N LEU A 500 -9.93 -0.84 -14.61
CA LEU A 500 -8.99 0.17 -15.13
C LEU A 500 -8.41 -0.18 -16.52
N ILE A 501 -8.51 -1.44 -16.94
CA ILE A 501 -7.98 -1.92 -18.24
C ILE A 501 -9.10 -2.16 -19.26
N ASN A 502 -10.32 -2.50 -18.82
CA ASN A 502 -11.33 -3.10 -19.68
C ASN A 502 -12.38 -2.06 -20.16
N ASP A 503 -12.15 -1.47 -21.34
CA ASP A 503 -13.04 -0.52 -22.05
C ASP A 503 -14.48 -1.01 -22.30
N LYS A 504 -14.81 -2.25 -21.93
CA LYS A 504 -16.14 -2.87 -22.05
C LYS A 504 -17.08 -2.54 -20.89
N GLY A 505 -16.57 -2.07 -19.77
CA GLY A 505 -17.36 -1.65 -18.60
C GLY A 505 -17.84 -0.20 -18.67
N GLN A 506 -18.79 0.18 -17.81
CA GLN A 506 -19.00 1.60 -17.52
C GLN A 506 -17.84 2.10 -16.64
N PRO A 507 -17.16 3.21 -17.01
CA PRO A 507 -16.04 3.73 -16.21
C PRO A 507 -16.46 4.06 -14.78
N LEU A 508 -15.67 3.63 -13.79
CA LEU A 508 -15.95 3.86 -12.37
C LEU A 508 -16.25 5.34 -12.10
N HIS A 509 -17.41 5.61 -11.51
CA HIS A 509 -17.80 6.96 -11.12
C HIS A 509 -16.75 7.57 -10.18
N TRP A 510 -16.38 8.84 -10.36
CA TRP A 510 -15.29 9.47 -9.60
C TRP A 510 -15.45 9.31 -8.08
N PHE A 511 -16.69 9.38 -7.56
CA PHE A 511 -16.98 9.18 -6.13
C PHE A 511 -16.60 7.77 -5.64
N LEU A 512 -16.87 6.72 -6.43
CA LEU A 512 -16.46 5.35 -6.09
C LEU A 512 -14.93 5.25 -6.00
N ARG A 513 -14.20 5.95 -6.88
CA ARG A 513 -12.73 5.97 -6.84
C ARG A 513 -12.19 6.57 -5.55
N PHE A 514 -12.82 7.63 -5.02
CA PHE A 514 -12.51 8.16 -3.69
C PHE A 514 -12.82 7.17 -2.56
N GLN A 515 -13.95 6.45 -2.63
CA GLN A 515 -14.29 5.41 -1.65
C GLN A 515 -13.25 4.27 -1.66
N ILE A 516 -12.84 3.81 -2.85
CA ILE A 516 -11.84 2.75 -3.02
C ILE A 516 -10.49 3.15 -2.40
N ILE A 517 -10.03 4.39 -2.62
CA ILE A 517 -8.81 4.93 -1.99
C ILE A 517 -8.93 4.93 -0.45
N PHE A 518 -10.10 5.32 0.06
CA PHE A 518 -10.37 5.42 1.50
C PHE A 518 -10.43 4.06 2.19
N ASP A 519 -11.14 3.10 1.58
CA ASP A 519 -11.22 1.70 1.99
C ASP A 519 -9.83 1.04 2.04
N VAL A 520 -9.04 1.16 0.96
CA VAL A 520 -7.68 0.60 0.89
C VAL A 520 -6.76 1.26 1.94
N ALA A 521 -6.86 2.58 2.14
CA ALA A 521 -6.13 3.24 3.22
C ALA A 521 -6.54 2.73 4.62
N CYS A 522 -7.81 2.36 4.84
CA CYS A 522 -8.27 1.72 6.07
C CYS A 522 -7.73 0.28 6.23
N GLY A 523 -7.75 -0.52 5.15
CA GLY A 523 -7.17 -1.88 5.14
C GLY A 523 -5.68 -1.88 5.47
N LEU A 524 -4.90 -0.99 4.85
CA LEU A 524 -3.49 -0.80 5.17
C LEU A 524 -3.28 -0.35 6.63
N ALA A 525 -4.10 0.57 7.15
CA ALA A 525 -3.96 1.04 8.53
C ALA A 525 -4.23 -0.07 9.56
N PHE A 526 -5.12 -1.02 9.23
CA PHE A 526 -5.33 -2.21 10.04
C PHE A 526 -4.11 -3.17 10.01
N LEU A 527 -3.55 -3.45 8.83
CA LEU A 527 -2.32 -4.26 8.69
C LEU A 527 -1.12 -3.61 9.42
N HIS A 528 -0.89 -2.31 9.18
CA HIS A 528 0.20 -1.54 9.80
C HIS A 528 0.00 -1.31 11.31
N GLY A 529 -1.25 -1.36 11.78
CA GLY A 529 -1.62 -1.23 13.19
C GLY A 529 -1.67 -2.56 13.96
N THR A 530 -1.41 -3.69 13.28
CA THR A 530 -1.40 -5.03 13.88
C THR A 530 -0.29 -5.17 14.93
N LYS A 531 -0.49 -6.09 15.90
CA LYS A 531 0.40 -6.31 17.04
C LYS A 531 0.54 -7.80 17.36
N PRO A 532 1.70 -8.28 17.84
CA PRO A 532 2.86 -7.50 18.30
C PRO A 532 3.59 -6.74 17.19
N GLU A 533 3.54 -7.25 15.96
CA GLU A 533 4.31 -6.73 14.82
C GLU A 533 3.39 -6.16 13.72
N PRO A 534 3.70 -4.98 13.17
CA PRO A 534 3.04 -4.47 11.96
C PRO A 534 3.26 -5.37 10.76
N ILE A 535 2.19 -5.62 10.00
CA ILE A 535 2.23 -6.42 8.77
C ILE A 535 2.27 -5.47 7.58
N VAL A 536 3.24 -5.65 6.68
CA VAL A 536 3.41 -4.85 5.46
C VAL A 536 3.06 -5.70 4.25
N HIS A 537 2.23 -5.19 3.33
CA HIS A 537 1.66 -5.94 2.21
C HIS A 537 2.67 -6.26 1.10
N ARG A 538 3.56 -5.31 0.80
CA ARG A 538 4.64 -5.36 -0.21
C ARG A 538 4.20 -5.43 -1.68
N ASP A 539 3.10 -6.12 -1.99
CA ASP A 539 2.53 -6.20 -3.34
C ASP A 539 1.12 -5.60 -3.46
N LEU A 540 0.96 -4.34 -3.01
CA LEU A 540 -0.29 -3.62 -3.23
C LEU A 540 -0.37 -3.11 -4.67
N LYS A 541 -1.42 -3.49 -5.41
CA LYS A 541 -1.69 -3.08 -6.80
C LYS A 541 -3.20 -3.19 -7.11
N PRO A 542 -3.70 -2.62 -8.21
CA PRO A 542 -5.11 -2.73 -8.59
C PRO A 542 -5.63 -4.18 -8.69
N GLY A 543 -4.84 -5.13 -9.22
CA GLY A 543 -5.24 -6.54 -9.30
C GLY A 543 -5.48 -7.19 -7.93
N ASN A 544 -4.85 -6.66 -6.88
CA ASN A 544 -4.95 -7.12 -5.50
C ASN A 544 -5.98 -6.31 -4.68
N ILE A 545 -6.77 -5.44 -5.34
CA ILE A 545 -7.88 -4.70 -4.74
C ILE A 545 -9.17 -5.23 -5.39
N LEU A 546 -9.92 -6.04 -4.64
CA LEU A 546 -11.16 -6.68 -5.11
C LEU A 546 -12.39 -5.90 -4.66
N LEU A 547 -13.49 -6.00 -5.43
CA LEU A 547 -14.72 -5.24 -5.23
C LEU A 547 -15.94 -6.15 -5.04
N ASP A 548 -16.69 -5.93 -3.96
CA ASP A 548 -17.97 -6.63 -3.74
C ASP A 548 -19.08 -6.03 -4.64
N LYS A 549 -20.24 -6.66 -4.68
CA LYS A 549 -21.46 -6.18 -5.37
C LYS A 549 -21.88 -4.74 -5.04
N ASN A 550 -21.43 -4.17 -3.93
CA ASN A 550 -21.72 -2.80 -3.49
C ASN A 550 -20.58 -1.81 -3.82
N TYR A 551 -19.51 -2.27 -4.48
CA TYR A 551 -18.24 -1.56 -4.69
C TYR A 551 -17.50 -1.19 -3.39
N VAL A 552 -17.73 -1.92 -2.29
CA VAL A 552 -16.82 -1.91 -1.13
C VAL A 552 -15.54 -2.62 -1.54
N SER A 553 -14.40 -1.96 -1.38
CA SER A 553 -13.12 -2.51 -1.79
C SER A 553 -12.36 -3.18 -0.65
N LYS A 554 -11.67 -4.26 -1.00
CA LYS A 554 -10.92 -5.12 -0.09
C LYS A 554 -9.55 -5.44 -0.66
N ILE A 555 -8.51 -5.37 0.16
CA ILE A 555 -7.17 -5.81 -0.21
C ILE A 555 -7.08 -7.33 -0.06
N GLY A 556 -6.59 -8.02 -1.08
CA GLY A 556 -6.30 -9.46 -1.07
C GLY A 556 -4.90 -9.76 -1.59
N ASP A 557 -4.56 -11.05 -1.68
CA ASP A 557 -3.24 -11.57 -2.08
C ASP A 557 -2.08 -11.09 -1.19
N VAL A 558 -2.06 -11.58 0.04
CA VAL A 558 -1.05 -11.26 1.07
C VAL A 558 0.10 -12.27 1.12
N GLY A 559 0.28 -13.15 0.12
CA GLY A 559 1.36 -14.14 0.10
C GLY A 559 2.76 -13.51 0.24
N PHE A 560 2.95 -12.30 -0.31
CA PHE A 560 4.17 -11.51 -0.15
C PHE A 560 4.23 -10.67 1.14
N ALA A 561 3.16 -10.59 1.93
CA ALA A 561 3.16 -9.76 3.13
C ALA A 561 4.21 -10.22 4.16
N LYS A 562 4.59 -9.34 5.08
CA LYS A 562 5.61 -9.64 6.09
C LYS A 562 5.31 -8.94 7.42
N PRO A 563 5.21 -9.67 8.56
CA PRO A 563 5.29 -9.06 9.88
C PRO A 563 6.72 -8.54 10.13
N ILE A 564 6.85 -7.42 10.83
CA ILE A 564 8.14 -6.77 11.09
C ILE A 564 8.39 -6.56 12.58
N SER A 565 9.24 -7.42 13.14
CA SER A 565 9.90 -7.25 14.44
C SER A 565 10.78 -5.99 14.46
N ASP A 566 11.79 -5.97 13.59
CA ASP A 566 12.90 -5.01 13.63
C ASP A 566 12.68 -3.87 12.64
N LEU A 567 11.78 -2.96 13.01
CA LEU A 567 11.52 -1.71 12.30
C LEU A 567 12.74 -0.78 12.36
N VAL A 568 13.53 -0.79 11.28
CA VAL A 568 14.61 0.18 11.03
C VAL A 568 14.06 1.62 11.20
N PRO A 569 14.72 2.53 11.94
CA PRO A 569 14.28 3.92 12.03
C PRO A 569 14.19 4.61 10.66
N GLU A 570 13.23 5.51 10.46
CA GLU A 570 13.07 6.23 9.17
C GLU A 570 14.26 7.13 8.81
N GLY A 571 15.09 7.52 9.79
CA GLY A 571 16.31 8.29 9.58
C GLY A 571 17.53 7.47 9.15
N LEU A 572 17.45 6.14 9.21
CA LEU A 572 18.56 5.23 8.93
C LEU A 572 18.30 4.45 7.63
N THR A 573 19.25 4.51 6.70
CA THR A 573 19.28 3.62 5.53
C THR A 573 20.11 2.39 5.89
N GLU A 574 19.45 1.25 5.97
CA GLU A 574 20.03 -0.07 6.22
C GLU A 574 19.83 -0.92 4.97
N TYR A 575 20.86 -1.67 4.56
CA TYR A 575 20.75 -2.66 3.50
C TYR A 575 20.46 -4.02 4.14
N ARG A 576 19.47 -4.75 3.62
CA ARG A 576 19.06 -6.07 4.10
C ARG A 576 18.88 -7.03 2.95
N ASP A 577 19.41 -8.24 3.10
CA ASP A 577 19.25 -9.35 2.14
C ASP A 577 17.83 -9.97 2.20
N THR A 578 16.78 -9.14 2.10
CA THR A 578 15.41 -9.64 1.92
C THR A 578 15.13 -9.85 0.44
N VAL A 579 14.48 -10.97 0.12
CA VAL A 579 14.01 -11.26 -1.25
C VAL A 579 13.11 -10.11 -1.71
N ILE A 580 13.51 -9.41 -2.77
CA ILE A 580 12.72 -8.33 -3.37
C ILE A 580 11.50 -8.97 -4.05
N ALA A 581 10.30 -8.58 -3.63
CA ALA A 581 9.04 -9.05 -4.19
C ALA A 581 8.00 -7.94 -4.20
N GLY A 582 7.11 -7.98 -5.19
CA GLY A 582 6.12 -6.94 -5.49
C GLY A 582 6.08 -6.62 -6.99
N THR A 583 5.04 -5.90 -7.41
CA THR A 583 4.78 -5.61 -8.83
C THR A 583 5.48 -4.31 -9.29
N LEU A 584 6.01 -4.34 -10.52
CA LEU A 584 6.69 -3.20 -11.14
C LEU A 584 5.82 -1.93 -11.14
N TYR A 585 6.46 -0.77 -10.97
CA TYR A 585 5.88 0.56 -10.78
C TYR A 585 5.09 0.79 -9.48
N TYR A 586 4.58 -0.24 -8.80
CA TYR A 586 3.95 -0.11 -7.47
C TYR A 586 4.95 -0.36 -6.33
N MET A 587 6.02 -1.13 -6.57
CA MET A 587 7.14 -1.28 -5.64
C MET A 587 7.79 0.06 -5.27
N ASP A 588 8.04 0.23 -3.96
CA ASP A 588 8.79 1.34 -3.38
C ASP A 588 10.27 1.37 -3.85
N PRO A 589 10.76 2.48 -4.44
CA PRO A 589 12.13 2.57 -4.96
C PRO A 589 13.23 2.55 -3.88
N GLU A 590 12.93 2.96 -2.63
CA GLU A 590 13.88 2.82 -1.52
C GLU A 590 13.98 1.35 -1.09
N TYR A 591 12.85 0.62 -1.08
CA TYR A 591 12.82 -0.82 -0.83
C TYR A 591 13.54 -1.61 -1.95
N GLN A 592 13.29 -1.29 -3.22
CA GLN A 592 13.98 -1.92 -4.36
C GLN A 592 15.51 -1.76 -4.30
N LEU A 593 16.00 -0.62 -3.80
CA LEU A 593 17.43 -0.36 -3.70
C LEU A 593 18.08 -0.99 -2.45
N THR A 594 17.35 -1.13 -1.35
CA THR A 594 17.93 -1.45 -0.03
C THR A 594 17.51 -2.80 0.56
N GLY A 595 16.44 -3.41 0.04
CA GLY A 595 15.80 -4.57 0.65
C GLY A 595 15.11 -4.30 2.00
N THR A 596 15.10 -3.06 2.50
CA THR A 596 14.48 -2.70 3.79
C THR A 596 12.98 -2.44 3.62
N VAL A 597 12.17 -3.43 3.99
CA VAL A 597 10.70 -3.36 4.02
C VAL A 597 10.23 -2.41 5.13
N ARG A 598 9.25 -1.54 4.85
CA ARG A 598 8.67 -0.60 5.81
C ARG A 598 7.15 -0.46 5.55
N PRO A 599 6.30 -0.13 6.55
CA PRO A 599 4.87 0.15 6.31
C PRO A 599 4.65 1.25 5.26
N LYS A 600 5.52 2.26 5.24
CA LYS A 600 5.56 3.34 4.25
C LYS A 600 5.91 2.89 2.82
N SER A 601 6.29 1.63 2.58
CA SER A 601 6.46 1.06 1.24
C SER A 601 5.09 0.81 0.58
N ASP A 602 4.10 0.31 1.32
CA ASP A 602 2.73 0.18 0.81
C ASP A 602 2.09 1.54 0.51
N LEU A 603 2.52 2.60 1.21
CA LEU A 603 2.07 3.97 0.93
C LEU A 603 2.57 4.48 -0.43
N TYR A 604 3.74 4.04 -0.91
CA TYR A 604 4.19 4.38 -2.26
C TYR A 604 3.24 3.78 -3.30
N ALA A 605 2.91 2.50 -3.17
CA ALA A 605 1.93 1.82 -4.01
C ALA A 605 0.55 2.50 -3.98
N LEU A 606 0.03 2.82 -2.77
CA LEU A 606 -1.21 3.57 -2.61
C LEU A 606 -1.14 4.94 -3.32
N GLY A 607 0.01 5.63 -3.25
CA GLY A 607 0.23 6.88 -3.97
C GLY A 607 0.09 6.73 -5.48
N ILE A 608 0.68 5.69 -6.07
CA ILE A 608 0.54 5.37 -7.51
C ILE A 608 -0.93 5.07 -7.85
N ILE A 609 -1.62 4.26 -7.05
CA ILE A 609 -3.04 3.91 -7.23
C ILE A 609 -3.94 5.15 -7.16
N ILE A 610 -3.69 6.08 -6.24
CA ILE A 610 -4.41 7.36 -6.15
C ILE A 610 -4.28 8.17 -7.45
N LEU A 611 -3.06 8.32 -7.97
CA LEU A 611 -2.79 9.08 -9.19
C LEU A 611 -3.39 8.39 -10.43
N GLN A 612 -3.41 7.07 -10.44
CA GLN A 612 -4.02 6.27 -11.51
C GLN A 612 -5.55 6.43 -11.52
N LEU A 613 -6.20 6.32 -10.36
CA LEU A 613 -7.65 6.48 -10.23
C LEU A 613 -8.14 7.88 -10.61
N LEU A 614 -7.35 8.92 -10.33
CA LEU A 614 -7.63 10.29 -10.77
C LEU A 614 -7.57 10.49 -12.29
N THR A 615 -6.73 9.72 -12.99
CA THR A 615 -6.31 10.04 -14.37
C THR A 615 -6.71 9.00 -15.42
N GLY A 616 -7.08 7.79 -15.01
CA GLY A 616 -7.34 6.65 -15.91
C GLY A 616 -6.07 6.12 -16.61
N LYS A 617 -4.87 6.52 -16.17
CA LYS A 617 -3.61 6.24 -16.87
C LYS A 617 -2.78 5.14 -16.20
N ARG A 618 -2.01 4.42 -17.01
CA ARG A 618 -1.03 3.43 -16.52
C ARG A 618 0.13 4.13 -15.78
N PRO A 619 0.82 3.45 -14.82
CA PRO A 619 1.86 4.08 -13.99
C PRO A 619 3.08 4.73 -14.69
N PRO A 620 3.56 4.29 -15.88
CA PRO A 620 4.76 4.85 -16.49
C PRO A 620 4.67 6.37 -16.74
N GLY A 621 5.55 7.15 -16.09
CA GLY A 621 5.59 8.62 -16.18
C GLY A 621 4.47 9.36 -15.44
N LEU A 622 3.55 8.65 -14.79
CA LEU A 622 2.33 9.20 -14.19
C LEU A 622 2.59 10.26 -13.12
N VAL A 623 3.53 9.98 -12.20
CA VAL A 623 3.93 10.90 -11.11
C VAL A 623 4.35 12.26 -11.68
N ASN A 624 5.28 12.26 -12.64
CA ASN A 624 5.78 13.47 -13.28
C ASN A 624 4.67 14.21 -14.05
N SER A 625 3.77 13.47 -14.72
CA SER A 625 2.65 14.06 -15.45
C SER A 625 1.66 14.79 -14.53
N VAL A 626 1.36 14.25 -13.34
CA VAL A 626 0.44 14.90 -12.40
C VAL A 626 1.15 16.04 -11.66
N GLU A 627 2.41 15.87 -11.28
CA GLU A 627 3.19 16.93 -10.61
C GLU A 627 3.32 18.18 -11.50
N GLU A 628 3.64 18.01 -12.79
CA GLU A 628 3.71 19.12 -13.76
C GLU A 628 2.32 19.69 -14.08
N GLY A 629 1.28 18.85 -14.09
CA GLY A 629 -0.11 19.27 -14.22
C GLY A 629 -0.55 20.24 -13.13
N ILE A 630 -0.20 19.95 -11.88
CA ILE A 630 -0.48 20.82 -10.73
C ILE A 630 0.40 22.09 -10.79
N LYS A 631 1.69 21.97 -11.08
CA LYS A 631 2.61 23.13 -11.23
C LYS A 631 2.13 24.15 -12.27
N ARG A 632 1.47 23.70 -13.35
CA ARG A 632 0.92 24.54 -14.42
C ARG A 632 -0.55 24.93 -14.23
N GLY A 633 -1.25 24.37 -13.23
CA GLY A 633 -2.69 24.60 -13.02
C GLY A 633 -3.61 23.93 -14.05
N ILE A 634 -3.12 22.90 -14.77
CA ILE A 634 -3.84 22.19 -15.85
C ILE A 634 -4.30 20.78 -15.45
N LEU A 635 -4.52 20.55 -14.15
CA LEU A 635 -4.89 19.22 -13.64
C LEU A 635 -6.16 18.67 -14.31
N SER A 636 -7.14 19.53 -14.59
CA SER A 636 -8.37 19.23 -15.36
C SER A 636 -8.12 18.44 -16.64
N ASP A 637 -7.03 18.73 -17.34
CA ASP A 637 -6.73 18.20 -18.67
C ASP A 637 -6.09 16.81 -18.58
N ILE A 638 -5.65 16.44 -17.37
CA ILE A 638 -4.89 15.24 -17.01
C ILE A 638 -5.76 14.24 -16.24
N LEU A 639 -6.82 14.69 -15.56
CA LEU A 639 -7.87 13.85 -14.99
C LEU A 639 -8.54 12.95 -16.04
N ASP A 640 -9.19 11.88 -15.57
CA ASP A 640 -9.90 10.94 -16.43
C ASP A 640 -11.10 11.61 -17.12
N LYS A 641 -11.03 11.71 -18.44
CA LYS A 641 -12.03 12.39 -19.30
C LYS A 641 -13.31 11.57 -19.53
N SER A 642 -13.38 10.34 -19.03
CA SER A 642 -14.64 9.59 -18.95
C SER A 642 -15.59 10.12 -17.88
N GLN A 643 -15.10 10.97 -16.97
CA GLN A 643 -15.87 11.56 -15.88
C GLN A 643 -16.01 13.07 -16.11
N PRO A 644 -17.22 13.60 -16.41
CA PRO A 644 -17.41 15.00 -16.79
C PRO A 644 -17.46 15.97 -15.60
N ASP A 645 -17.64 15.46 -14.38
CA ASP A 645 -18.08 16.20 -13.20
C ASP A 645 -17.11 16.11 -12.00
N TRP A 646 -15.82 15.87 -12.26
CA TRP A 646 -14.77 15.86 -11.24
C TRP A 646 -14.81 17.13 -10.35
N PRO A 647 -14.88 17.01 -9.01
CA PRO A 647 -14.73 18.15 -8.11
C PRO A 647 -13.25 18.59 -8.08
N ILE A 648 -12.88 19.51 -8.96
CA ILE A 648 -11.48 19.84 -9.28
C ILE A 648 -10.63 20.18 -8.04
N ALA A 649 -11.16 20.92 -7.06
CA ALA A 649 -10.43 21.28 -5.85
C ALA A 649 -10.13 20.07 -4.95
N GLU A 650 -11.12 19.21 -4.72
CA GLU A 650 -10.98 17.96 -3.98
C GLU A 650 -10.13 16.92 -4.72
N ALA A 651 -10.19 16.90 -6.07
CA ALA A 651 -9.30 16.11 -6.92
C ALA A 651 -7.85 16.62 -6.84
N GLU A 652 -7.62 17.92 -6.77
CA GLU A 652 -6.28 18.52 -6.57
C GLU A 652 -5.71 18.23 -5.17
N MET A 653 -6.56 18.27 -4.13
CA MET A 653 -6.17 17.83 -2.78
C MET A 653 -5.74 16.35 -2.78
N LEU A 654 -6.51 15.48 -3.44
CA LEU A 654 -6.18 14.06 -3.56
C LEU A 654 -4.91 13.82 -4.40
N ALA A 655 -4.73 14.55 -5.50
CA ALA A 655 -3.54 14.45 -6.35
C ALA A 655 -2.27 14.85 -5.58
N LYS A 656 -2.32 15.91 -4.78
CA LYS A 656 -1.23 16.32 -3.88
C LYS A 656 -0.92 15.25 -2.82
N LEU A 657 -1.95 14.62 -2.26
CA LEU A 657 -1.78 13.53 -1.30
C LEU A 657 -1.13 12.29 -1.95
N GLY A 658 -1.57 11.91 -3.15
CA GLY A 658 -0.96 10.84 -3.95
C GLY A 658 0.51 11.10 -4.25
N LEU A 659 0.85 12.30 -4.74
CA LEU A 659 2.24 12.70 -4.99
C LEU A 659 3.11 12.64 -3.73
N TRP A 660 2.61 13.10 -2.58
CA TRP A 660 3.33 13.04 -1.30
C TRP A 660 3.56 11.59 -0.83
N CYS A 661 2.60 10.70 -1.05
CA CYS A 661 2.76 9.26 -0.84
C CYS A 661 3.82 8.64 -1.78
N THR A 662 3.95 9.12 -3.03
CA THR A 662 4.98 8.66 -3.99
C THR A 662 6.38 9.26 -3.78
N ALA A 663 6.66 9.94 -2.66
CA ALA A 663 7.99 10.51 -2.41
C ALA A 663 9.09 9.42 -2.43
N LEU A 664 10.20 9.69 -3.15
CA LEU A 664 11.25 8.68 -3.39
C LEU A 664 11.88 8.15 -2.11
N LYS A 665 12.07 9.02 -1.10
CA LYS A 665 12.59 8.63 0.23
C LYS A 665 11.44 8.32 1.17
N CYS A 666 11.53 7.20 1.89
CA CYS A 666 10.51 6.75 2.83
C CYS A 666 10.22 7.80 3.92
N ARG A 667 11.24 8.40 4.55
CA ARG A 667 11.08 9.45 5.56
C ARG A 667 10.22 10.64 5.11
N ASP A 668 10.26 10.99 3.83
CA ASP A 668 9.59 12.19 3.31
C ASP A 668 8.09 11.93 3.05
N ARG A 669 7.65 10.66 2.98
CA ARG A 669 6.24 10.24 2.85
C ARG A 669 5.43 10.58 4.11
N PRO A 670 4.12 10.85 3.97
CA PRO A 670 3.24 11.08 5.12
C PRO A 670 3.08 9.80 5.98
N ASN A 671 2.59 9.97 7.21
CA ASN A 671 2.18 8.83 8.05
C ASN A 671 0.69 8.51 7.81
N LEU A 672 0.37 7.22 7.66
CA LEU A 672 -0.96 6.75 7.27
C LEU A 672 -2.06 7.22 8.25
N GLU A 673 -1.99 6.79 9.52
CA GLU A 673 -2.99 7.13 10.56
C GLU A 673 -3.12 8.63 10.85
N SER A 674 -2.00 9.36 10.87
CA SER A 674 -1.97 10.73 11.43
C SER A 674 -1.96 11.85 10.40
N VAL A 675 -1.85 11.52 9.11
CA VAL A 675 -1.87 12.48 8.00
C VAL A 675 -2.78 12.01 6.85
N VAL A 676 -2.48 10.85 6.24
CA VAL A 676 -3.16 10.42 5.00
C VAL A 676 -4.66 10.24 5.23
N LEU A 677 -5.02 9.44 6.23
CA LEU A 677 -6.41 9.14 6.55
C LEU A 677 -7.22 10.38 6.99
N PRO A 678 -6.70 11.26 7.88
CA PRO A 678 -7.32 12.56 8.16
C PRO A 678 -7.54 13.50 6.97
N GLU A 679 -6.66 13.48 5.95
CA GLU A 679 -6.89 14.27 4.74
C GLU A 679 -7.89 13.62 3.78
N LEU A 680 -7.95 12.28 3.71
CA LEU A 680 -9.03 11.59 2.99
C LEU A 680 -10.41 11.81 3.66
N GLU A 681 -10.49 11.81 4.99
CA GLU A 681 -11.68 12.23 5.75
C GLU A 681 -12.10 13.67 5.38
N ASN A 682 -11.15 14.60 5.35
CA ASN A 682 -11.36 16.01 5.01
C ASN A 682 -11.97 16.14 3.61
N ILE A 683 -11.36 15.50 2.60
CA ILE A 683 -11.84 15.51 1.22
C ILE A 683 -13.23 14.86 1.10
N LEU A 684 -13.44 13.67 1.67
CA LEU A 684 -14.73 12.99 1.66
C LEU A 684 -15.84 13.83 2.33
N SER A 685 -15.50 14.57 3.39
CA SER A 685 -16.46 15.46 4.07
C SER A 685 -16.89 16.65 3.21
N ARG A 686 -15.96 17.22 2.41
CA ARG A 686 -16.23 18.32 1.46
C ARG A 686 -17.14 17.84 0.33
N VAL A 687 -16.73 16.78 -0.36
CA VAL A 687 -17.51 16.07 -1.39
C VAL A 687 -18.94 15.81 -0.91
N THR A 688 -19.08 15.24 0.29
CA THR A 688 -20.39 14.87 0.87
C THR A 688 -21.25 16.09 1.23
N VAL A 689 -20.67 17.28 1.41
CA VAL A 689 -21.41 18.54 1.60
C VAL A 689 -21.85 19.12 0.25
N SER A 690 -20.97 19.16 -0.76
CA SER A 690 -21.30 19.65 -2.11
C SER A 690 -22.46 18.87 -2.73
N LEU A 691 -22.36 17.52 -2.75
CA LEU A 691 -23.41 16.64 -3.28
C LEU A 691 -24.75 16.80 -2.55
N LYS A 692 -24.75 17.20 -1.27
CA LYS A 692 -25.99 17.48 -0.51
C LYS A 692 -26.59 18.84 -0.82
N LEU A 693 -25.80 19.79 -1.31
CA LEU A 693 -26.28 21.10 -1.72
C LEU A 693 -26.95 21.04 -3.10
N GLU A 694 -26.39 20.24 -4.02
CA GLU A 694 -26.93 20.02 -5.37
C GLU A 694 -28.25 19.23 -5.35
N ASN A 695 -28.37 18.25 -4.44
CA ASN A 695 -29.60 17.44 -4.26
C ASN A 695 -30.85 18.22 -3.81
N ILE A 696 -30.76 19.53 -3.62
CA ILE A 696 -31.92 20.42 -3.38
C ILE A 696 -32.79 20.57 -4.65
N LEU A 697 -32.24 20.36 -5.85
CA LEU A 697 -32.93 20.53 -7.15
C LEU A 697 -33.22 19.20 -7.90
N ALA A 698 -33.58 18.13 -7.17
CA ALA A 698 -33.92 16.84 -7.76
C ALA A 698 -35.26 16.86 -8.57
N PRO A 699 -35.27 16.49 -9.88
CA PRO A 699 -36.45 16.48 -10.75
C PRO A 699 -37.66 15.65 -10.27
N SER A 700 -38.83 15.93 -10.87
CA SER A 700 -40.14 15.44 -10.40
C SER A 700 -40.43 13.95 -10.61
N HIS A 701 -39.69 13.25 -11.47
CA HIS A 701 -40.00 11.86 -11.85
C HIS A 701 -39.53 10.78 -10.85
N PHE A 702 -38.75 11.12 -9.82
CA PHE A 702 -38.33 10.18 -8.75
C PHE A 702 -39.35 10.08 -7.60
N PHE A 703 -40.61 9.75 -7.93
CA PHE A 703 -41.68 9.50 -6.96
C PHE A 703 -42.08 8.01 -6.94
N CYS A 704 -41.93 7.36 -5.78
CA CYS A 704 -42.42 5.99 -5.58
C CYS A 704 -43.94 6.03 -5.30
N PRO A 705 -44.81 5.41 -6.13
CA PRO A 705 -46.26 5.50 -5.96
C PRO A 705 -46.79 4.87 -4.66
N ILE A 706 -46.09 3.85 -4.14
CA ILE A 706 -46.50 3.07 -2.96
C ILE A 706 -46.17 3.80 -1.65
N LEU A 707 -45.08 4.57 -1.61
CA LEU A 707 -44.55 5.18 -0.38
C LEU A 707 -44.72 6.71 -0.30
N GLN A 708 -45.03 7.39 -1.42
CA GLN A 708 -45.17 8.85 -1.52
C GLN A 708 -43.98 9.68 -0.98
N VAL A 709 -42.78 9.11 -0.90
CA VAL A 709 -41.55 9.80 -0.46
C VAL A 709 -40.52 9.81 -1.59
N LYS A 710 -39.82 10.94 -1.78
CA LYS A 710 -38.70 11.07 -2.75
C LYS A 710 -37.56 10.10 -2.40
N LEU A 711 -37.10 9.34 -3.39
CA LEU A 711 -36.02 8.36 -3.26
C LEU A 711 -34.61 9.02 -3.29
N ALA A 712 -34.24 9.68 -2.19
CA ALA A 712 -32.94 10.35 -2.02
C ALA A 712 -32.10 9.77 -0.85
N ARG A 713 -32.20 8.46 -0.56
CA ARG A 713 -31.65 7.87 0.68
C ARG A 713 -30.85 6.56 0.58
N TYR A 714 -30.64 6.01 -0.62
CA TYR A 714 -29.97 4.69 -0.74
C TYR A 714 -28.44 4.69 -0.53
N PHE A 715 -27.78 5.84 -0.49
CA PHE A 715 -26.30 5.95 -0.38
C PHE A 715 -25.74 6.25 1.02
N THR A 716 -26.52 6.17 2.10
CA THR A 716 -26.02 6.51 3.47
C THR A 716 -26.42 5.57 4.62
N SER A 717 -26.98 4.40 4.34
CA SER A 717 -27.23 3.39 5.39
C SER A 717 -27.24 1.95 4.86
N THR A 718 -26.11 1.26 5.00
CA THR A 718 -26.09 -0.21 4.94
C THR A 718 -26.83 -0.78 6.16
N PHE A 719 -27.92 -1.50 5.90
CA PHE A 719 -28.59 -2.38 6.88
C PHE A 719 -28.33 -3.83 6.46
N PRO A 720 -27.71 -4.67 7.32
CA PRO A 720 -27.73 -6.10 7.09
C PRO A 720 -29.15 -6.63 7.36
N PHE A 721 -29.74 -7.31 6.39
CA PHE A 721 -30.84 -8.23 6.66
C PHE A 721 -30.24 -9.52 7.19
N SER A 722 -30.61 -9.91 8.41
CA SER A 722 -30.43 -11.28 8.91
C SER A 722 -31.69 -11.74 9.63
N CYS A 723 -32.03 -13.00 9.34
CA CYS A 723 -33.21 -13.79 9.70
C CYS A 723 -34.17 -13.26 10.79
N LEU A 724 -35.46 -13.20 10.43
CA LEU A 724 -36.56 -13.31 11.38
C LEU A 724 -36.44 -14.63 12.17
N PRO A 725 -36.55 -14.64 13.51
CA PRO A 725 -36.78 -15.87 14.25
C PRO A 725 -38.24 -16.33 14.05
N LEU A 726 -38.42 -17.59 13.69
CA LEU A 726 -39.72 -18.25 13.74
C LEU A 726 -40.23 -18.23 15.19
N LYS A 727 -41.34 -17.51 15.44
CA LYS A 727 -42.19 -17.72 16.61
C LYS A 727 -43.57 -18.18 16.16
N GLN A 728 -44.08 -19.17 16.89
CA GLN A 728 -45.37 -19.81 16.64
C GLN A 728 -46.50 -18.79 16.74
N LEU A 729 -47.41 -18.81 15.76
CA LEU A 729 -48.78 -18.34 15.96
C LEU A 729 -49.63 -19.57 16.28
N ASN A 730 -49.92 -19.75 17.58
CA ASN A 730 -51.14 -20.45 18.00
C ASN A 730 -52.25 -19.39 18.05
N GLY A 731 -53.36 -19.64 17.37
CA GLY A 731 -54.46 -18.69 17.19
C GLY A 731 -55.18 -18.95 15.88
#